data_AF-A0A6C0ALP1-F1
#
_entry.id   AF-A0A6C0ALP1-F1
#
_cell.length_a   1.000
_cell.length_b   1.000
_cell.length_c   1.000
_cell.angle_alpha   90.00
_cell.angle_beta   90.00
_cell.angle_gamma   90.00
#
_symmetry.space_group_name_H-M   'P 1'
#
loop_
_entity.id
_entity.type
_entity.pdbx_description
1 polymer ?
#
loop_
_entity_poly.entity_id
_entity_poly.type
_entity_poly.pdbx_seq_one_letter_code
_entity_poly.pdbx_strand_id
1 'polypeptide(L)'
;MSEIINLVLVHVGKALPDYIYDCIYQCLLINHYSCKIYIIMDDSVINDFKNKLLEFDFNLYTKDNFYYNNLLQVIPLSILENNYDQKFEEYKTAITNKYQNLSEFRDGFWISTTSRFYYISQLMQLFKLSNVFHIENDIMMYESFNNLYKYIQQEFDLKEINEICMIKDSPNRVIPSLLFFPNIYSISKLIYFMTNTFKNSKNFVNDMNLLGTFSDQINLPIDITHDSKTNIIFDGAALGQYLGGVDFKNIPNSSDLLVQFNNPTKGFINETSIIKPNKFTFINRKVIFDHINIPITVPLCTNPEINNIYNKIILNRIANLHIHSKQLNEFSSINNLIYKEIISGDRIISLCDFVLLSKDIYDFHQNLNKYANDIIIIKDFRNINIDLLNLHFKSFCNKKNKQEVKLFIYTHILDLFIKYVLPNLDKSIEYILYIHNSDDSFNDSHSELVNSNIIKKIYSQNIDYSLPNTKLNLLPIGIANSMWKHGNLLELYDTIKKTYRNKKKKNIYVNINPSTYSYRKVLLDKIKTLNNFNLSSGKPYNKYLLELASHRFCLCIRGNGIDTHRFWESLYLGVIPVIINNKTTSCQNWINYLKVLEVPFYEIKQDDMDKIFIQYSDNFFTESLYYKIIRSCNSSIYNLPFLKLSNYIN
;
A
#
# COMPACT_ATOMS: atom_id res chain seq x y z
N MET A 1 36.25 -9.20 10.77
CA MET A 1 35.14 -8.30 11.11
C MET A 1 34.26 -8.19 9.89
N SER A 2 32.93 -8.21 10.02
CA SER A 2 32.05 -7.90 8.89
C SER A 2 32.34 -6.49 8.39
N GLU A 3 32.44 -6.31 7.08
CA GLU A 3 32.61 -4.99 6.48
C GLU A 3 31.44 -4.08 6.84
N ILE A 4 31.73 -2.81 7.14
CA ILE A 4 30.69 -1.83 7.46
C ILE A 4 30.06 -1.39 6.14
N ILE A 5 28.77 -1.69 5.97
CA ILE A 5 27.99 -1.25 4.81
C ILE A 5 27.28 0.06 5.14
N ASN A 6 27.40 1.03 4.22
CA ASN A 6 26.84 2.36 4.37
C ASN A 6 25.82 2.62 3.25
N LEU A 7 24.71 3.29 3.56
CA LEU A 7 23.74 3.83 2.60
C LEU A 7 23.81 5.35 2.65
N VAL A 8 23.86 5.99 1.49
CA VAL A 8 23.78 7.44 1.36
C VAL A 8 22.57 7.83 0.52
N LEU A 9 21.69 8.66 1.09
CA LEU A 9 20.59 9.32 0.40
C LEU A 9 20.90 10.82 0.30
N VAL A 10 20.49 11.47 -0.79
CA VAL A 10 20.75 12.89 -1.01
C VAL A 10 19.47 13.61 -1.39
N HIS A 11 19.16 14.71 -0.69
CA HIS A 11 18.04 15.60 -0.98
C HIS A 11 18.49 17.06 -0.91
N VAL A 12 18.75 17.67 -2.07
CA VAL A 12 19.24 19.06 -2.15
C VAL A 12 18.10 20.09 -2.15
N GLY A 13 16.84 19.64 -2.29
CA GLY A 13 15.69 20.54 -2.36
C GLY A 13 15.30 21.13 -1.00
N LYS A 14 14.65 22.30 -1.05
CA LYS A 14 14.05 22.96 0.13
C LYS A 14 12.63 22.48 0.45
N ALA A 15 12.10 21.54 -0.33
CA ALA A 15 10.77 20.99 -0.16
C ALA A 15 10.86 19.46 -0.09
N LEU A 16 10.45 18.89 1.05
CA LEU A 16 10.51 17.46 1.30
C LEU A 16 9.36 16.73 0.61
N PRO A 17 9.65 15.84 -0.36
CA PRO A 17 8.62 14.99 -0.92
C PRO A 17 8.22 13.90 0.09
N ASP A 18 6.92 13.64 0.25
CA ASP A 18 6.44 12.64 1.22
C ASP A 18 6.99 11.22 0.99
N TYR A 19 7.32 10.87 -0.26
CA TYR A 19 7.84 9.55 -0.59
C TYR A 19 9.24 9.26 -0.02
N ILE A 20 10.03 10.28 0.35
CA ILE A 20 11.35 10.07 0.97
C ILE A 20 11.21 9.28 2.29
N TYR A 21 10.12 9.51 3.01
CA TYR A 21 9.84 8.81 4.26
C TYR A 21 9.47 7.34 4.04
N ASP A 22 8.81 7.03 2.92
CA ASP A 22 8.50 5.65 2.54
C ASP A 22 9.78 4.89 2.17
N CYS A 23 10.65 5.49 1.36
CA CYS A 23 11.97 4.96 1.01
C CYS A 23 12.81 4.67 2.28
N ILE A 24 12.90 5.63 3.20
CA ILE A 24 13.71 5.51 4.41
C ILE A 24 13.11 4.49 5.38
N TYR A 25 11.78 4.51 5.57
CA TYR A 25 11.11 3.52 6.41
C TYR A 25 11.38 2.11 5.88
N GLN A 26 11.25 1.90 4.57
CA GLN A 26 11.54 0.63 3.92
C GLN A 26 13.01 0.22 4.10
N CYS A 27 13.96 1.12 3.89
CA CYS A 27 15.39 0.83 4.08
C CYS A 27 15.71 0.40 5.52
N LEU A 28 15.17 1.11 6.52
CA LEU A 28 15.33 0.78 7.94
C LEU A 28 14.67 -0.57 8.29
N LEU A 29 13.46 -0.83 7.77
CA LEU A 29 12.74 -2.07 7.99
C LEU A 29 13.50 -3.28 7.45
N ILE A 30 14.07 -3.19 6.24
CA ILE A 30 14.77 -4.29 5.58
C ILE A 30 16.17 -4.52 6.16
N ASN A 31 16.90 -3.45 6.51
CA ASN A 31 18.31 -3.57 6.92
C ASN A 31 18.50 -3.73 8.42
N HIS A 32 17.58 -3.25 9.27
CA HIS A 32 17.77 -3.22 10.72
C HIS A 32 19.14 -2.63 11.09
N TYR A 33 19.90 -3.24 12.00
CA TYR A 33 21.26 -2.81 12.38
C TYR A 33 22.38 -3.16 11.38
N SER A 34 22.07 -3.74 10.21
CA SER A 34 23.12 -4.20 9.26
C SER A 34 23.73 -3.11 8.38
N CYS A 35 23.17 -1.89 8.40
CA CYS A 35 23.62 -0.79 7.54
C CYS A 35 23.56 0.55 8.28
N LYS A 36 24.61 1.37 8.15
CA LYS A 36 24.58 2.78 8.57
C LYS A 36 24.00 3.64 7.46
N ILE A 37 23.10 4.55 7.80
CA ILE A 37 22.39 5.40 6.84
C ILE A 37 22.80 6.85 7.06
N TYR A 38 23.28 7.48 6.00
CA TYR A 38 23.59 8.91 5.95
C TYR A 38 22.60 9.59 5.00
N ILE A 39 21.98 10.67 5.46
CA ILE A 39 21.02 11.43 4.66
C ILE A 39 21.54 12.85 4.54
N ILE A 40 22.03 13.19 3.35
CA ILE A 40 22.50 14.54 3.03
C ILE A 40 21.28 15.39 2.65
N MET A 41 21.05 16.49 3.36
CA MET A 41 19.85 17.31 3.17
C MET A 41 20.12 18.80 3.28
N ASP A 42 19.32 19.61 2.58
CA ASP A 42 19.29 21.06 2.79
C ASP A 42 18.97 21.39 4.26
N ASP A 43 19.75 22.30 4.83
CA ASP A 43 19.70 22.69 6.24
C ASP A 43 18.30 23.12 6.69
N SER A 44 17.53 23.77 5.80
CA SER A 44 16.21 24.32 6.12
C SER A 44 15.15 23.26 6.40
N VAL A 45 15.33 22.03 5.89
CA VAL A 45 14.32 20.97 6.00
C VAL A 45 14.63 19.92 7.06
N ILE A 46 15.82 19.98 7.69
CA ILE A 46 16.31 18.95 8.62
C ILE A 46 15.40 18.79 9.84
N ASN A 47 14.90 19.90 10.41
CA ASN A 47 14.06 19.84 11.60
C ASN A 47 12.72 19.15 11.31
N ASP A 48 12.05 19.54 10.23
CA ASP A 48 10.81 18.92 9.79
C ASP A 48 10.99 17.44 9.45
N PHE A 49 12.12 17.12 8.80
CA PHE A 49 12.52 15.75 8.51
C PHE A 49 12.65 14.90 9.77
N LYS A 50 13.46 15.36 10.75
CA LYS A 50 13.66 14.67 12.02
C LYS A 50 12.36 14.51 12.81
N ASN A 51 11.51 15.54 12.86
CA ASN A 51 10.23 15.50 13.55
C ASN A 51 9.31 14.41 12.99
N LYS A 52 9.21 14.29 11.65
CA LYS A 52 8.42 13.22 11.02
C LYS A 52 9.01 11.83 11.24
N LEU A 53 10.34 11.67 11.30
CA LEU A 53 10.97 10.37 11.59
C LEU A 53 10.57 9.83 12.98
N LEU A 54 10.43 10.70 13.98
CA LEU A 54 10.05 10.30 15.36
C LEU A 54 8.67 9.61 15.41
N GLU A 55 7.85 9.80 14.38
CA GLU A 55 6.54 9.18 14.28
C GLU A 55 6.60 7.73 13.84
N PHE A 56 7.72 7.22 13.29
CA PHE A 56 7.80 5.87 12.71
C PHE A 56 7.64 4.75 13.73
N ASP A 57 6.75 3.79 13.46
CA ASP A 57 6.55 2.60 14.28
C ASP A 57 7.27 1.38 13.72
N PHE A 58 8.51 1.18 14.15
CA PHE A 58 9.25 -0.06 13.83
C PHE A 58 8.99 -1.16 14.85
N ASN A 59 8.80 -0.79 16.12
CA ASN A 59 8.64 -1.74 17.22
C ASN A 59 7.41 -2.63 17.03
N LEU A 60 6.38 -2.16 16.31
CA LEU A 60 5.26 -3.01 15.92
C LEU A 60 5.71 -4.29 15.18
N TYR A 61 6.69 -4.17 14.26
CA TYR A 61 7.11 -5.23 13.32
C TYR A 61 8.43 -5.92 13.68
N THR A 62 9.27 -5.32 14.53
CA THR A 62 10.54 -5.92 14.95
C THR A 62 10.36 -6.81 16.18
N LYS A 63 11.21 -7.84 16.29
CA LYS A 63 11.26 -8.74 17.47
C LYS A 63 11.63 -7.98 18.74
N ASP A 64 12.62 -7.11 18.63
CA ASP A 64 13.15 -6.28 19.71
C ASP A 64 12.90 -4.80 19.46
N ASN A 65 13.09 -3.97 20.50
CA ASN A 65 13.02 -2.52 20.35
C ASN A 65 14.09 -2.03 19.37
N PHE A 66 13.66 -1.32 18.33
CA PHE A 66 14.56 -0.83 17.29
C PHE A 66 14.84 0.67 17.44
N TYR A 67 16.08 0.97 17.83
CA TYR A 67 16.59 2.33 18.02
C TYR A 67 17.41 2.78 16.81
N TYR A 68 16.72 3.30 15.78
CA TYR A 68 17.36 3.70 14.51
C TYR A 68 18.26 4.93 14.61
N ASN A 69 18.16 5.73 15.68
CA ASN A 69 18.97 6.96 15.85
C ASN A 69 20.48 6.69 15.85
N ASN A 70 20.92 5.47 16.21
CA ASN A 70 22.33 5.08 16.19
C ASN A 70 22.82 4.71 14.77
N LEU A 71 21.88 4.46 13.85
CA LEU A 71 22.16 4.03 12.48
C LEU A 71 22.02 5.17 11.48
N LEU A 72 21.10 6.11 11.74
CA LEU A 72 20.74 7.18 10.83
C LEU A 72 21.39 8.50 11.25
N GLN A 73 22.16 9.09 10.34
CA GLN A 73 22.78 10.40 10.52
C GLN A 73 22.29 11.36 9.42
N VAL A 74 21.72 12.49 9.83
CA VAL A 74 21.34 13.56 8.91
C VAL A 74 22.48 14.55 8.81
N ILE A 75 23.00 14.75 7.60
CA ILE A 75 24.17 15.57 7.30
C ILE A 75 23.68 16.83 6.57
N PRO A 76 23.79 18.03 7.19
CA PRO A 76 23.47 19.27 6.52
C PRO A 76 24.39 19.52 5.33
N LEU A 77 23.82 20.05 4.23
CA LEU A 77 24.58 20.43 3.04
C LEU A 77 25.70 21.41 3.38
N SER A 78 25.44 22.38 4.26
CA SER A 78 26.43 23.37 4.68
C SER A 78 27.73 22.77 5.20
N ILE A 79 27.68 21.62 5.88
CA ILE A 79 28.88 20.92 6.38
C ILE A 79 29.76 20.41 5.22
N LEU A 80 29.13 19.95 4.14
CA LEU A 80 29.83 19.41 2.97
C LEU A 80 30.33 20.53 2.06
N GLU A 81 29.62 21.64 1.98
CA GLU A 81 29.97 22.81 1.16
C GLU A 81 31.10 23.65 1.76
N ASN A 82 31.23 23.67 3.09
CA ASN A 82 32.32 24.38 3.76
C ASN A 82 33.71 23.75 3.52
N ASN A 83 33.76 22.48 3.08
CA ASN A 83 35.01 21.85 2.69
C ASN A 83 35.31 22.19 1.23
N TYR A 84 36.33 23.04 1.02
CA TYR A 84 36.76 23.44 -0.32
C TYR A 84 37.14 22.20 -1.15
N ASP A 85 36.33 21.90 -2.16
CA ASP A 85 36.63 20.95 -3.21
C ASP A 85 36.75 21.70 -4.53
N GLN A 86 38.00 21.86 -4.97
CA GLN A 86 38.33 22.51 -6.23
C GLN A 86 37.53 21.93 -7.40
N LYS A 87 37.31 20.60 -7.44
CA LYS A 87 36.58 19.96 -8.54
C LYS A 87 35.09 20.27 -8.48
N PHE A 88 34.53 20.38 -7.29
CA PHE A 88 33.12 20.75 -7.14
C PHE A 88 32.89 22.20 -7.57
N GLU A 89 33.80 23.12 -7.21
CA GLU A 89 33.74 24.50 -7.68
C GLU A 89 34.00 24.62 -9.19
N GLU A 90 34.92 23.83 -9.75
CA GLU A 90 35.12 23.73 -11.20
C GLU A 90 33.86 23.21 -11.92
N TYR A 91 33.17 22.23 -11.35
CA TYR A 91 31.90 21.73 -11.87
C TYR A 91 30.80 22.79 -11.81
N LYS A 92 30.60 23.42 -10.64
CA LYS A 92 29.63 24.52 -10.48
C LYS A 92 29.90 25.63 -11.51
N THR A 93 31.15 26.04 -11.64
CA THR A 93 31.58 27.06 -12.61
C THR A 93 31.31 26.65 -14.05
N ALA A 94 31.66 25.41 -14.42
CA ALA A 94 31.45 24.90 -15.77
C ALA A 94 29.96 24.86 -16.14
N ILE A 95 29.10 24.46 -15.21
CA ILE A 95 27.65 24.45 -15.42
C ILE A 95 27.10 25.87 -15.53
N THR A 96 27.38 26.73 -14.56
CA THR A 96 26.85 28.10 -14.51
C THR A 96 27.24 28.90 -15.75
N ASN A 97 28.46 28.75 -16.24
CA ASN A 97 28.94 29.54 -17.38
C ASN A 97 28.46 29.01 -18.74
N LYS A 98 28.32 27.69 -18.89
CA LYS A 98 28.06 27.05 -20.18
C LYS A 98 26.58 26.72 -20.42
N TYR A 99 25.80 26.59 -19.35
CA TYR A 99 24.42 26.12 -19.39
C TYR A 99 23.47 27.03 -18.59
N GLN A 100 23.60 28.36 -18.70
CA GLN A 100 22.79 29.35 -17.96
C GLN A 100 21.26 29.12 -18.06
N ASN A 101 20.77 28.68 -19.22
CA ASN A 101 19.34 28.40 -19.41
C ASN A 101 18.84 27.14 -18.66
N LEU A 102 19.76 26.23 -18.27
CA LEU A 102 19.45 25.01 -17.51
C LEU A 102 19.55 25.21 -15.99
N SER A 103 20.27 26.24 -15.53
CA SER A 103 20.20 26.68 -14.11
C SER A 103 18.81 27.21 -13.73
N GLU A 104 18.02 27.71 -14.69
CA GLU A 104 16.66 28.20 -14.46
C GLU A 104 15.59 27.10 -14.56
N PHE A 105 15.87 25.97 -15.21
CA PHE A 105 14.90 24.88 -15.35
C PHE A 105 14.69 24.14 -14.01
N ARG A 106 13.50 24.32 -13.41
CA ARG A 106 13.12 23.78 -12.09
C ARG A 106 14.17 24.10 -11.01
N ASP A 107 14.60 25.36 -10.93
CA ASP A 107 15.56 25.84 -9.93
C ASP A 107 16.89 25.05 -9.91
N GLY A 108 17.42 24.70 -11.08
CA GLY A 108 18.72 24.00 -11.19
C GLY A 108 18.64 22.48 -11.00
N PHE A 109 17.50 21.85 -11.26
CA PHE A 109 17.27 20.41 -11.09
C PHE A 109 18.41 19.50 -11.56
N TRP A 110 18.92 19.72 -12.79
CA TRP A 110 20.02 18.91 -13.35
C TRP A 110 21.37 19.14 -12.68
N ILE A 111 21.57 20.35 -12.15
CA ILE A 111 22.74 20.73 -11.35
C ILE A 111 22.73 19.94 -10.05
N SER A 112 21.54 19.80 -9.43
CA SER A 112 21.32 19.01 -8.21
C SER A 112 21.44 17.49 -8.41
N THR A 113 21.01 16.96 -9.56
CA THR A 113 21.07 15.51 -9.83
C THR A 113 22.51 15.01 -9.96
N THR A 114 23.40 15.77 -10.61
CA THR A 114 24.81 15.36 -10.71
C THR A 114 25.63 15.80 -9.48
N SER A 115 25.29 16.93 -8.84
CA SER A 115 26.02 17.40 -7.64
C SER A 115 25.97 16.40 -6.49
N ARG A 116 24.94 15.53 -6.42
CA ARG A 116 24.85 14.48 -5.41
C ARG A 116 26.10 13.59 -5.34
N PHE A 117 26.76 13.31 -6.47
CA PHE A 117 27.98 12.49 -6.47
C PHE A 117 29.14 13.21 -5.79
N TYR A 118 29.25 14.53 -5.97
CA TYR A 118 30.24 15.35 -5.27
C TYR A 118 29.96 15.38 -3.77
N TYR A 119 28.70 15.56 -3.36
CA TYR A 119 28.34 15.49 -1.94
C TYR A 119 28.61 14.11 -1.32
N ILE A 120 28.33 13.02 -2.03
CA ILE A 120 28.66 11.66 -1.59
C ILE A 120 30.18 11.51 -1.44
N SER A 121 30.97 12.00 -2.40
CA SER A 121 32.44 11.97 -2.31
C SER A 121 32.98 12.76 -1.12
N GLN A 122 32.46 13.97 -0.89
CA GLN A 122 32.83 14.80 0.26
C GLN A 122 32.48 14.13 1.59
N LEU A 123 31.30 13.51 1.67
CA LEU A 123 30.90 12.72 2.83
C LEU A 123 31.87 11.54 3.05
N MET A 124 32.16 10.78 2.00
CA MET A 124 33.09 9.64 2.05
C MET A 124 34.48 10.07 2.52
N GLN A 125 34.98 11.22 2.06
CA GLN A 125 36.26 11.76 2.48
C GLN A 125 36.24 12.21 3.95
N LEU A 126 35.26 13.03 4.33
CA LEU A 126 35.16 13.61 5.67
C LEU A 126 34.99 12.56 6.76
N PHE A 127 34.15 11.55 6.50
CA PHE A 127 33.82 10.49 7.45
C PHE A 127 34.62 9.20 7.22
N LYS A 128 35.56 9.19 6.25
CA LYS A 128 36.39 8.04 5.88
C LYS A 128 35.56 6.79 5.57
N LEU A 129 34.48 6.96 4.80
CA LEU A 129 33.56 5.87 4.45
C LEU A 129 34.08 5.06 3.25
N SER A 130 33.78 3.76 3.30
CA SER A 130 33.94 2.78 2.21
C SER A 130 32.66 1.95 2.11
N ASN A 131 32.51 1.15 1.06
CA ASN A 131 31.33 0.30 0.84
C ASN A 131 30.01 1.06 0.95
N VAL A 132 29.88 2.09 0.12
CA VAL A 132 28.75 3.02 0.12
C VAL A 132 27.76 2.66 -0.98
N PHE A 133 26.56 2.25 -0.61
CA PHE A 133 25.42 2.25 -1.51
C PHE A 133 24.80 3.65 -1.61
N HIS A 134 24.30 3.99 -2.79
CA HIS A 134 23.44 5.15 -3.02
C HIS A 134 22.20 4.72 -3.80
N ILE A 135 21.04 5.24 -3.40
CA ILE A 135 19.76 5.07 -4.10
C ILE A 135 19.08 6.44 -4.23
N GLU A 136 18.20 6.59 -5.20
CA GLU A 136 17.32 7.76 -5.28
C GLU A 136 16.22 7.72 -4.20
N ASN A 137 15.60 8.86 -3.93
CA ASN A 137 14.60 8.99 -2.86
C ASN A 137 13.27 8.28 -3.20
N ASP A 138 13.05 7.90 -4.46
CA ASP A 138 11.87 7.22 -4.99
C ASP A 138 12.11 5.72 -5.27
N ILE A 139 13.05 5.12 -4.56
CA ILE A 139 13.39 3.70 -4.63
C ILE A 139 12.80 2.94 -3.44
N MET A 140 12.24 1.75 -3.71
CA MET A 140 11.80 0.80 -2.70
C MET A 140 12.72 -0.42 -2.68
N MET A 141 13.36 -0.67 -1.55
CA MET A 141 14.29 -1.78 -1.35
C MET A 141 13.58 -3.02 -0.78
N TYR A 142 13.94 -4.21 -1.25
CA TYR A 142 13.42 -5.51 -0.75
C TYR A 142 14.53 -6.50 -0.37
N GLU A 143 15.79 -6.06 -0.47
CA GLU A 143 16.96 -6.79 -0.01
C GLU A 143 17.86 -5.87 0.82
N SER A 144 18.50 -6.44 1.84
CA SER A 144 19.45 -5.71 2.68
C SER A 144 20.75 -5.43 1.92
N PHE A 145 21.37 -4.28 2.15
CA PHE A 145 22.60 -3.89 1.48
C PHE A 145 23.77 -4.84 1.81
N ASN A 146 23.77 -5.44 3.00
CA ASN A 146 24.74 -6.47 3.37
C ASN A 146 24.56 -7.75 2.52
N ASN A 147 23.33 -8.16 2.25
CA ASN A 147 23.08 -9.28 1.34
C ASN A 147 23.38 -8.91 -0.11
N LEU A 148 23.08 -7.68 -0.54
CA LEU A 148 23.44 -7.20 -1.87
C LEU A 148 24.97 -7.17 -2.07
N TYR A 149 25.74 -6.75 -1.07
CA TYR A 149 27.20 -6.79 -1.14
C TYR A 149 27.71 -8.23 -1.36
N LYS A 150 27.21 -9.19 -0.57
CA LYS A 150 27.55 -10.62 -0.72
C LYS A 150 27.08 -11.19 -2.07
N TYR A 151 25.91 -10.76 -2.53
CA TYR A 151 25.37 -11.12 -3.84
C TYR A 151 26.35 -10.69 -4.93
N ILE A 152 26.81 -9.44 -4.93
CA ILE A 152 27.72 -8.93 -5.96
C ILE A 152 29.04 -9.73 -5.94
N GLN A 153 29.57 -10.02 -4.76
CA GLN A 153 30.75 -10.87 -4.62
C GLN A 153 30.55 -12.26 -5.26
N GLN A 154 29.41 -12.91 -4.99
CA GLN A 154 29.11 -14.24 -5.48
C GLN A 154 28.82 -14.27 -6.99
N GLU A 155 28.00 -13.35 -7.48
CA GLU A 155 27.57 -13.30 -8.87
C GLU A 155 28.78 -13.11 -9.80
N PHE A 156 29.67 -12.20 -9.43
CA PHE A 156 30.84 -11.82 -10.24
C PHE A 156 32.16 -12.49 -9.82
N ASP A 157 32.12 -13.49 -8.92
CA ASP A 157 33.32 -14.19 -8.39
C ASP A 157 34.39 -13.27 -7.79
N LEU A 158 33.96 -12.23 -7.08
CA LEU A 158 34.84 -11.21 -6.50
C LEU A 158 35.11 -11.50 -5.02
N LYS A 159 36.39 -11.42 -4.62
CA LYS A 159 36.77 -11.41 -3.20
C LYS A 159 36.44 -10.08 -2.53
N GLU A 160 36.70 -8.99 -3.23
CA GLU A 160 36.37 -7.62 -2.83
C GLU A 160 35.86 -6.88 -4.07
N ILE A 161 34.90 -5.98 -3.86
CA ILE A 161 34.38 -5.16 -4.96
C ILE A 161 35.27 -3.92 -5.06
N ASN A 162 35.89 -3.70 -6.21
CA ASN A 162 36.85 -2.61 -6.44
C ASN A 162 36.39 -1.59 -7.51
N GLU A 163 35.30 -1.91 -8.21
CA GLU A 163 34.66 -1.06 -9.22
C GLU A 163 33.29 -0.56 -8.75
N ILE A 164 32.78 0.47 -9.42
CA ILE A 164 31.46 1.01 -9.11
C ILE A 164 30.41 0.05 -9.67
N CYS A 165 29.44 -0.39 -8.86
CA CYS A 165 28.32 -1.18 -9.38
C CYS A 165 27.15 -0.28 -9.73
N MET A 166 26.55 -0.49 -10.90
CA MET A 166 25.48 0.34 -11.44
C MET A 166 24.44 -0.49 -12.18
N ILE A 167 23.27 0.10 -12.45
CA ILE A 167 22.20 -0.55 -13.21
C ILE A 167 22.09 0.09 -14.60
N LYS A 168 22.57 -0.62 -15.63
CA LYS A 168 22.43 -0.21 -17.04
C LYS A 168 21.09 -0.66 -17.60
N ASP A 169 20.18 0.27 -17.77
CA ASP A 169 18.87 -0.05 -18.37
C ASP A 169 18.90 -0.07 -19.90
N SER A 170 19.91 0.54 -20.53
CA SER A 170 20.19 0.51 -21.96
C SER A 170 21.69 0.68 -22.23
N PRO A 171 22.20 0.43 -23.46
CA PRO A 171 23.64 0.39 -23.72
C PRO A 171 24.42 1.65 -23.30
N ASN A 172 23.78 2.82 -23.42
CA ASN A 172 24.39 4.13 -23.14
C ASN A 172 23.69 4.89 -22.00
N ARG A 173 22.94 4.19 -21.14
CA ARG A 173 22.21 4.80 -20.03
C ARG A 173 22.26 3.91 -18.79
N VAL A 174 22.66 4.52 -17.69
CA VAL A 174 22.53 3.95 -16.34
C VAL A 174 21.42 4.70 -15.63
N ILE A 175 20.56 3.96 -14.94
CA ILE A 175 19.61 4.57 -14.00
C ILE A 175 20.23 4.48 -12.61
N PRO A 176 20.38 5.60 -11.89
CA PRO A 176 20.99 5.64 -10.56
C PRO A 176 20.04 5.11 -9.46
N SER A 177 19.17 4.15 -9.78
CA SER A 177 18.22 3.56 -8.84
C SER A 177 18.92 2.77 -7.72
N LEU A 178 20.09 2.21 -8.03
CA LEU A 178 21.04 1.69 -7.04
C LEU A 178 22.45 1.76 -7.60
N LEU A 179 23.34 2.34 -6.81
CA LEU A 179 24.76 2.49 -7.09
C LEU A 179 25.56 1.98 -5.89
N PHE A 180 26.74 1.40 -6.13
CA PHE A 180 27.67 1.00 -5.08
C PHE A 180 29.07 1.59 -5.35
N PHE A 181 29.61 2.29 -4.37
CA PHE A 181 30.94 2.88 -4.37
C PHE A 181 31.83 2.14 -3.35
N PRO A 182 32.82 1.36 -3.80
CA PRO A 182 33.67 0.61 -2.87
C PRO A 182 34.56 1.51 -2.00
N ASN A 183 35.08 2.60 -2.56
CA ASN A 183 36.04 3.48 -1.88
C ASN A 183 36.07 4.90 -2.48
N ILE A 184 36.73 5.83 -1.79
CA ILE A 184 36.86 7.23 -2.23
C ILE A 184 37.52 7.38 -3.60
N TYR A 185 38.44 6.48 -3.96
CA TYR A 185 39.14 6.53 -5.24
C TYR A 185 38.18 6.25 -6.41
N SER A 186 37.28 5.27 -6.26
CA SER A 186 36.27 4.93 -7.26
C SER A 186 35.37 6.13 -7.60
N ILE A 187 34.77 6.79 -6.60
CA ILE A 187 33.91 7.95 -6.84
C ILE A 187 34.70 9.18 -7.32
N SER A 188 35.95 9.35 -6.89
CA SER A 188 36.83 10.42 -7.38
C SER A 188 37.13 10.30 -8.87
N LYS A 189 37.31 9.08 -9.39
CA LYS A 189 37.43 8.81 -10.83
C LYS A 189 36.15 9.19 -11.58
N LEU A 190 34.99 8.80 -11.04
CA LEU A 190 33.70 9.12 -11.64
C LEU A 190 33.48 10.63 -11.73
N ILE A 191 33.71 11.35 -10.62
CA ILE A 191 33.58 12.81 -10.57
C ILE A 191 34.52 13.46 -11.58
N TYR A 192 35.79 13.04 -11.60
CA TYR A 192 36.76 13.56 -12.57
C TYR A 192 36.31 13.36 -14.01
N PHE A 193 35.81 12.16 -14.35
CA PHE A 193 35.23 11.87 -15.65
C PHE A 193 34.03 12.78 -15.96
N MET A 194 33.10 12.96 -15.03
CA MET A 194 31.94 13.84 -15.19
C MET A 194 32.37 15.30 -15.42
N THR A 195 33.24 15.84 -14.57
CA THR A 195 33.73 17.23 -14.68
C THR A 195 34.38 17.47 -16.03
N ASN A 196 35.27 16.57 -16.48
CA ASN A 196 35.93 16.69 -17.77
C ASN A 196 34.97 16.57 -18.95
N THR A 197 34.00 15.66 -18.86
CA THR A 197 33.00 15.48 -19.90
C THR A 197 32.15 16.75 -20.06
N PHE A 198 31.74 17.39 -18.96
CA PHE A 198 31.01 18.67 -19.03
C PHE A 198 31.84 19.80 -19.63
N LYS A 199 33.11 19.92 -19.23
CA LYS A 199 34.03 20.93 -19.77
C LYS A 199 34.18 20.79 -21.29
N ASN A 200 34.31 19.55 -21.78
CA ASN A 200 34.63 19.28 -23.19
C ASN A 200 33.40 19.09 -24.11
N SER A 201 32.24 18.69 -23.57
CA SER A 201 31.05 18.39 -24.39
C SER A 201 30.41 19.67 -24.94
N LYS A 202 30.00 19.68 -26.21
CA LYS A 202 29.28 20.84 -26.78
C LYS A 202 27.85 20.98 -26.24
N ASN A 203 27.20 19.86 -25.95
CA ASN A 203 25.83 19.79 -25.45
C ASN A 203 25.81 19.31 -24.00
N PHE A 204 24.74 19.67 -23.28
CA PHE A 204 24.50 19.14 -21.93
C PHE A 204 24.30 17.62 -21.98
N VAL A 205 24.96 16.91 -21.08
CA VAL A 205 24.82 15.47 -20.90
C VAL A 205 24.28 15.23 -19.50
N ASN A 206 23.14 14.55 -19.37
CA ASN A 206 22.58 14.24 -18.06
C ASN A 206 23.42 13.16 -17.35
N ASP A 207 23.20 13.02 -16.05
CA ASP A 207 23.85 12.03 -15.20
C ASP A 207 23.68 10.60 -15.71
N MET A 208 22.48 10.20 -16.15
CA MET A 208 22.22 8.85 -16.63
C MET A 208 23.08 8.47 -17.84
N ASN A 209 23.26 9.41 -18.78
CA ASN A 209 24.13 9.24 -19.94
C ASN A 209 25.61 9.27 -19.55
N LEU A 210 26.03 10.16 -18.64
CA LEU A 210 27.40 10.19 -18.12
C LEU A 210 27.78 8.86 -17.48
N LEU A 211 26.93 8.36 -16.58
CA LEU A 211 27.09 7.05 -15.96
C LEU A 211 27.12 5.91 -16.99
N GLY A 212 26.24 5.96 -18.01
CA GLY A 212 26.21 5.00 -19.10
C GLY A 212 27.53 4.89 -19.89
N THR A 213 28.22 6.02 -20.05
CA THR A 213 29.50 6.12 -20.79
C THR A 213 30.75 5.91 -19.94
N PHE A 214 30.64 5.82 -18.61
CA PHE A 214 31.77 5.56 -17.72
C PHE A 214 32.26 4.11 -17.85
N SER A 215 33.57 3.86 -18.01
CA SER A 215 34.10 2.52 -18.29
C SER A 215 34.27 1.64 -17.06
N ASP A 216 34.70 2.21 -15.93
CA ASP A 216 35.17 1.46 -14.75
C ASP A 216 33.98 1.05 -13.85
N GLN A 217 33.12 0.16 -14.36
CA GLN A 217 31.89 -0.25 -13.69
C GLN A 217 31.52 -1.73 -13.87
N ILE A 218 30.82 -2.25 -12.87
CA ILE A 218 30.13 -3.55 -12.90
C ILE A 218 28.64 -3.28 -13.11
N ASN A 219 28.05 -3.94 -14.11
CA ASN A 219 26.61 -3.80 -14.40
C ASN A 219 25.82 -4.88 -13.66
N LEU A 220 24.93 -4.46 -12.77
CA LEU A 220 24.04 -5.36 -12.04
C LEU A 220 22.95 -5.91 -12.97
N PRO A 221 22.56 -7.19 -12.82
CA PRO A 221 21.65 -7.83 -13.77
C PRO A 221 20.22 -7.35 -13.62
N ILE A 222 19.60 -7.03 -14.76
CA ILE A 222 18.22 -6.53 -14.83
C ILE A 222 17.26 -7.55 -15.45
N ASP A 223 17.78 -8.67 -15.96
CA ASP A 223 17.00 -9.78 -16.52
C ASP A 223 17.20 -11.07 -15.74
N ILE A 224 16.29 -12.01 -15.95
CA ILE A 224 16.42 -13.39 -15.47
C ILE A 224 17.31 -14.15 -16.45
N THR A 225 18.36 -14.78 -15.94
CA THR A 225 19.22 -15.68 -16.72
C THR A 225 19.40 -16.99 -15.95
N HIS A 226 19.51 -18.12 -16.67
CA HIS A 226 19.72 -19.43 -16.02
C HIS A 226 21.12 -19.61 -15.44
N ASP A 227 22.09 -18.84 -15.94
CA ASP A 227 23.48 -18.87 -15.48
C ASP A 227 23.72 -17.99 -14.24
N SER A 228 22.71 -17.25 -13.78
CA SER A 228 22.82 -16.46 -12.55
C SER A 228 22.97 -17.36 -11.33
N LYS A 229 23.90 -17.02 -10.43
CA LYS A 229 24.21 -17.84 -9.24
C LYS A 229 23.23 -17.59 -8.10
N THR A 230 22.53 -16.47 -8.11
CA THR A 230 21.91 -15.89 -6.92
C THR A 230 20.46 -15.44 -7.09
N ASN A 231 19.89 -15.55 -8.30
CA ASN A 231 18.47 -15.30 -8.63
C ASN A 231 17.90 -13.96 -8.09
N ILE A 232 18.69 -12.89 -8.19
CA ILE A 232 18.24 -11.51 -7.89
C ILE A 232 18.36 -10.68 -9.17
N ILE A 233 17.34 -9.88 -9.44
CA ILE A 233 17.35 -8.86 -10.48
C ILE A 233 17.14 -7.47 -9.89
N PHE A 234 17.61 -6.47 -10.61
CA PHE A 234 17.57 -5.07 -10.21
C PHE A 234 16.68 -4.26 -11.15
N ASP A 235 15.98 -3.26 -10.61
CA ASP A 235 15.14 -2.38 -11.41
C ASP A 235 15.87 -1.08 -11.77
N GLY A 236 16.14 -0.90 -13.05
CA GLY A 236 16.60 0.36 -13.64
C GLY A 236 15.44 1.17 -14.20
N ALA A 237 14.37 1.38 -13.43
CA ALA A 237 13.11 2.07 -13.79
C ALA A 237 12.04 1.28 -14.58
N ALA A 238 12.39 0.26 -15.34
CA ALA A 238 11.41 -0.43 -16.19
C ALA A 238 10.31 -1.15 -15.37
N LEU A 239 10.67 -1.93 -14.34
CA LEU A 239 9.72 -2.72 -13.56
C LEU A 239 8.81 -1.81 -12.75
N GLY A 240 9.36 -0.80 -12.07
CA GLY A 240 8.60 0.16 -11.29
C GLY A 240 7.66 1.03 -12.13
N GLN A 241 8.06 1.42 -13.35
CA GLN A 241 7.16 2.10 -14.30
C GLN A 241 6.01 1.20 -14.74
N TYR A 242 6.27 -0.07 -15.01
CA TYR A 242 5.22 -1.00 -15.41
C TYR A 242 4.22 -1.27 -14.27
N LEU A 243 4.71 -1.49 -13.05
CA LEU A 243 3.86 -1.81 -11.90
C LEU A 243 3.11 -0.57 -11.35
N GLY A 244 3.80 0.58 -11.27
CA GLY A 244 3.31 1.79 -10.61
C GLY A 244 2.82 2.88 -11.56
N GLY A 245 3.12 2.78 -12.85
CA GLY A 245 2.93 3.84 -13.84
C GLY A 245 4.08 4.87 -13.86
N VAL A 246 4.02 5.80 -14.80
CA VAL A 246 4.97 6.91 -14.91
C VAL A 246 4.66 8.04 -13.94
N ASP A 247 5.49 9.09 -13.91
CA ASP A 247 5.30 10.22 -13.01
C ASP A 247 3.99 10.91 -13.38
N PHE A 248 3.07 11.04 -12.42
CA PHE A 248 1.76 11.61 -12.65
C PHE A 248 1.83 13.08 -13.12
N LYS A 249 2.96 13.78 -12.93
CA LYS A 249 3.16 15.14 -13.45
C LYS A 249 3.27 15.18 -14.98
N ASN A 250 3.54 14.04 -15.61
CA ASN A 250 3.70 13.92 -17.06
C ASN A 250 2.43 13.45 -17.78
N ILE A 251 1.31 13.29 -17.06
CA ILE A 251 0.01 12.87 -17.62
C ILE A 251 -1.01 14.01 -17.55
N PRO A 252 -2.01 14.03 -18.46
CA PRO A 252 -3.11 14.99 -18.39
C PRO A 252 -3.84 14.92 -17.03
N ASN A 253 -4.37 16.06 -16.58
CA ASN A 253 -5.09 16.19 -15.30
C ASN A 253 -4.25 15.78 -14.07
N SER A 254 -2.94 16.03 -14.10
CA SER A 254 -2.00 15.70 -13.03
C SER A 254 -2.35 16.29 -11.65
N SER A 255 -3.19 17.32 -11.58
CA SER A 255 -3.70 17.88 -10.33
C SER A 255 -4.84 17.08 -9.68
N ASP A 256 -5.49 16.16 -10.42
CA ASP A 256 -6.56 15.31 -9.90
C ASP A 256 -5.99 14.16 -9.07
N LEU A 257 -6.31 14.12 -7.78
CA LEU A 257 -5.88 13.07 -6.85
C LEU A 257 -6.30 11.66 -7.31
N LEU A 258 -7.45 11.52 -7.98
CA LEU A 258 -7.90 10.24 -8.50
C LEU A 258 -6.97 9.73 -9.61
N VAL A 259 -6.53 10.64 -10.49
CA VAL A 259 -5.56 10.35 -11.56
C VAL A 259 -4.21 10.02 -10.95
N GLN A 260 -3.76 10.77 -9.93
CA GLN A 260 -2.53 10.48 -9.21
C GLN A 260 -2.55 9.09 -8.57
N PHE A 261 -3.61 8.75 -7.83
CA PHE A 261 -3.69 7.51 -7.07
C PHE A 261 -3.88 6.27 -7.95
N ASN A 262 -4.75 6.33 -8.96
CA ASN A 262 -4.93 5.20 -9.86
C ASN A 262 -3.77 5.05 -10.84
N ASN A 263 -3.20 6.17 -11.27
CA ASN A 263 -2.23 6.30 -12.34
C ASN A 263 -2.63 5.48 -13.60
N PRO A 264 -3.26 6.11 -14.60
CA PRO A 264 -3.76 5.39 -15.78
C PRO A 264 -2.66 4.77 -16.64
N THR A 265 -1.38 5.05 -16.35
CA THR A 265 -0.24 4.52 -17.09
C THR A 265 0.35 3.25 -16.47
N LYS A 266 -0.27 2.67 -15.44
CA LYS A 266 0.10 1.31 -14.97
C LYS A 266 0.06 0.34 -16.17
N GLY A 267 1.11 -0.45 -16.33
CA GLY A 267 1.38 -1.25 -17.52
C GLY A 267 2.28 -0.58 -18.56
N PHE A 268 2.80 0.63 -18.29
CA PHE A 268 3.72 1.33 -19.20
C PHE A 268 4.98 0.49 -19.48
N ILE A 269 5.29 0.29 -20.75
CA ILE A 269 6.48 -0.42 -21.21
C ILE A 269 7.47 0.63 -21.71
N ASN A 270 8.60 0.78 -21.01
CA ASN A 270 9.64 1.71 -21.43
C ASN A 270 10.36 1.17 -22.67
N GLU A 271 10.13 1.83 -23.81
CA GLU A 271 10.71 1.46 -25.12
C GLU A 271 12.23 1.52 -25.11
N THR A 272 12.80 2.47 -24.37
CA THR A 272 14.24 2.71 -24.31
C THR A 272 14.99 1.74 -23.39
N SER A 273 14.29 1.06 -22.46
CA SER A 273 14.90 0.03 -21.61
C SER A 273 15.09 -1.27 -22.40
N ILE A 274 16.19 -1.98 -22.17
CA ILE A 274 16.41 -3.35 -22.70
C ILE A 274 15.35 -4.30 -22.16
N ILE A 275 14.98 -4.13 -20.88
CA ILE A 275 14.02 -5.00 -20.20
C ILE A 275 12.59 -4.60 -20.54
N LYS A 276 11.80 -5.62 -20.87
CA LYS A 276 10.38 -5.49 -21.17
C LYS A 276 9.56 -6.18 -20.06
N PRO A 277 9.04 -5.42 -19.08
CA PRO A 277 8.40 -5.97 -17.88
C PRO A 277 7.15 -6.82 -18.16
N ASN A 278 6.49 -6.63 -19.29
CA ASN A 278 5.34 -7.43 -19.73
C ASN A 278 5.70 -8.89 -20.04
N LYS A 279 7.00 -9.23 -20.12
CA LYS A 279 7.49 -10.62 -20.21
C LYS A 279 7.51 -11.34 -18.86
N PHE A 280 7.31 -10.61 -17.76
CA PHE A 280 7.41 -11.14 -16.41
C PHE A 280 6.03 -11.35 -15.80
N THR A 281 5.91 -12.39 -14.98
CA THR A 281 4.82 -12.54 -14.02
C THR A 281 5.32 -12.11 -12.65
N PHE A 282 4.64 -11.14 -12.03
CA PHE A 282 4.99 -10.61 -10.72
C PHE A 282 4.16 -11.27 -9.62
N ILE A 283 4.81 -11.64 -8.52
CA ILE A 283 4.18 -12.35 -7.41
C ILE A 283 4.62 -11.69 -6.11
N ASN A 284 3.66 -11.33 -5.27
CA ASN A 284 3.95 -10.89 -3.92
C ASN A 284 4.02 -12.09 -2.97
N ARG A 285 5.09 -12.20 -2.19
CA ARG A 285 5.24 -13.24 -1.17
C ARG A 285 5.40 -12.64 0.21
N LYS A 286 4.77 -13.29 1.18
CA LYS A 286 5.00 -13.03 2.61
C LYS A 286 6.32 -13.67 3.01
N VAL A 287 7.18 -12.90 3.65
CA VAL A 287 8.51 -13.33 4.11
C VAL A 287 8.74 -12.83 5.53
N ILE A 288 9.51 -13.59 6.30
CA ILE A 288 9.93 -13.22 7.65
C ILE A 288 11.46 -13.08 7.60
N PHE A 289 11.93 -11.87 7.90
CA PHE A 289 13.36 -11.62 8.11
C PHE A 289 13.71 -11.94 9.56
N ASP A 290 14.98 -12.23 9.84
CA ASP A 290 15.41 -12.67 11.18
C ASP A 290 15.03 -11.70 12.30
N HIS A 291 15.04 -10.39 12.06
CA HIS A 291 14.69 -9.35 13.04
C HIS A 291 13.20 -8.98 13.05
N ILE A 292 12.40 -9.51 12.13
CA ILE A 292 10.98 -9.19 11.96
C ILE A 292 10.12 -10.29 12.63
N ASN A 293 9.01 -9.91 13.27
CA ASN A 293 8.05 -10.86 13.88
C ASN A 293 6.70 -10.97 13.15
N ILE A 294 6.39 -10.02 12.26
CA ILE A 294 5.18 -10.05 11.42
C ILE A 294 5.61 -10.26 9.97
N PRO A 295 5.07 -11.26 9.25
CA PRO A 295 5.40 -11.45 7.84
C PRO A 295 5.17 -10.16 7.03
N ILE A 296 6.22 -9.72 6.33
CA ILE A 296 6.18 -8.57 5.43
C ILE A 296 6.10 -9.06 3.98
N THR A 297 5.66 -8.21 3.06
CA THR A 297 5.51 -8.58 1.65
C THR A 297 6.71 -8.13 0.81
N VAL A 298 7.23 -9.03 -0.02
CA VAL A 298 8.26 -8.70 -1.02
C VAL A 298 7.81 -9.12 -2.41
N PRO A 299 8.12 -8.33 -3.46
CA PRO A 299 7.81 -8.69 -4.83
C PRO A 299 8.90 -9.64 -5.38
N LEU A 300 8.42 -10.65 -6.08
CA LEU A 300 9.20 -11.61 -6.85
C LEU A 300 8.73 -11.57 -8.30
N CYS A 301 9.55 -12.09 -9.20
CA CYS A 301 9.16 -12.25 -10.59
C CYS A 301 9.64 -13.57 -11.17
N THR A 302 8.99 -13.98 -12.25
CA THR A 302 9.41 -15.10 -13.09
C THR A 302 9.15 -14.73 -14.54
N ASN A 303 9.91 -15.32 -15.47
CA ASN A 303 9.72 -15.11 -16.90
C ASN A 303 9.21 -16.42 -17.53
N PRO A 304 7.92 -16.52 -17.91
CA PRO A 304 7.35 -17.74 -18.48
C PRO A 304 8.06 -18.21 -19.76
N GLU A 305 8.54 -17.30 -20.61
CA GLU A 305 9.26 -17.66 -21.84
C GLU A 305 10.57 -18.39 -21.50
N ILE A 306 11.33 -17.84 -20.55
CA ILE A 306 12.56 -18.45 -20.05
C ILE A 306 12.27 -19.77 -19.33
N ASN A 307 11.20 -19.84 -18.54
CA ASN A 307 10.84 -21.09 -17.87
C ASN A 307 10.55 -22.21 -18.87
N ASN A 308 9.88 -21.88 -19.99
CA ASN A 308 9.56 -22.84 -21.05
C ASN A 308 10.81 -23.32 -21.78
N ILE A 309 11.74 -22.42 -22.11
CA ILE A 309 12.98 -22.77 -22.83
C ILE A 309 13.80 -23.82 -22.04
N TYR A 310 13.84 -23.71 -20.72
CA TYR A 310 14.65 -24.56 -19.87
C TYR A 310 13.85 -25.58 -19.06
N ASN A 311 12.54 -25.68 -19.30
CA ASN A 311 11.61 -26.56 -18.60
C ASN A 311 11.73 -26.50 -17.07
N LYS A 312 11.89 -25.29 -16.51
CA LYS A 312 12.11 -25.07 -15.07
C LYS A 312 11.58 -23.69 -14.67
N ILE A 313 10.74 -23.65 -13.64
CA ILE A 313 10.26 -22.38 -13.08
C ILE A 313 11.36 -21.77 -12.21
N ILE A 314 11.86 -20.60 -12.61
CA ILE A 314 12.79 -19.82 -11.79
C ILE A 314 12.06 -18.61 -11.22
N LEU A 315 12.06 -18.52 -9.89
CA LEU A 315 11.55 -17.39 -9.15
C LEU A 315 12.71 -16.51 -8.71
N ASN A 316 12.70 -15.25 -9.14
CA ASN A 316 13.74 -14.28 -8.86
C ASN A 316 13.24 -13.23 -7.87
N ARG A 317 14.14 -12.81 -6.97
CA ARG A 317 13.89 -11.69 -6.08
C ARG A 317 14.16 -10.39 -6.83
N ILE A 318 13.35 -9.39 -6.57
CA ILE A 318 13.60 -8.04 -7.06
C ILE A 318 14.29 -7.28 -5.93
N ALA A 319 15.54 -6.86 -6.13
CA ALA A 319 16.33 -6.16 -5.10
C ALA A 319 15.71 -4.81 -4.73
N ASN A 320 15.30 -4.07 -5.75
CA ASN A 320 14.77 -2.72 -5.67
C ASN A 320 13.72 -2.49 -6.75
N LEU A 321 12.76 -1.59 -6.50
CA LEU A 321 11.88 -1.03 -7.52
C LEU A 321 12.05 0.49 -7.56
N HIS A 322 12.16 1.06 -8.75
CA HIS A 322 12.18 2.50 -8.95
C HIS A 322 10.76 2.98 -9.24
N ILE A 323 10.11 3.53 -8.20
CA ILE A 323 8.71 3.89 -8.25
C ILE A 323 8.55 5.27 -8.89
N HIS A 324 8.58 5.28 -10.21
CA HIS A 324 8.54 6.49 -11.03
C HIS A 324 7.26 7.31 -10.82
N SER A 325 6.14 6.67 -10.44
CA SER A 325 4.88 7.32 -10.08
C SER A 325 4.91 8.12 -8.77
N LYS A 326 5.99 8.01 -7.99
CA LYS A 326 6.17 8.63 -6.67
C LYS A 326 5.18 8.15 -5.60
N GLN A 327 4.48 7.04 -5.84
CA GLN A 327 3.55 6.39 -4.89
C GLN A 327 4.21 5.25 -4.12
N LEU A 328 5.33 5.51 -3.44
CA LEU A 328 6.11 4.45 -2.77
C LEU A 328 5.30 3.69 -1.70
N ASN A 329 4.33 4.35 -1.07
CA ASN A 329 3.46 3.77 -0.05
C ASN A 329 2.72 2.49 -0.51
N GLU A 330 2.40 2.34 -1.81
CA GLU A 330 1.71 1.15 -2.32
C GLU A 330 2.65 -0.04 -2.59
N PHE A 331 3.95 0.21 -2.51
CA PHE A 331 5.03 -0.75 -2.73
C PHE A 331 5.76 -1.09 -1.42
N SER A 332 5.28 -0.56 -0.28
CA SER A 332 5.87 -0.86 1.03
C SER A 332 5.66 -2.32 1.41
N SER A 333 6.67 -2.92 2.03
CA SER A 333 6.54 -4.29 2.51
C SER A 333 5.48 -4.45 3.60
N ILE A 334 5.06 -3.36 4.26
CA ILE A 334 3.97 -3.35 5.25
C ILE A 334 2.67 -2.71 4.73
N ASN A 335 2.66 -2.13 3.54
CA ASN A 335 1.47 -1.54 2.92
C ASN A 335 1.49 -1.75 1.40
N ASN A 336 0.59 -2.60 0.92
CA ASN A 336 0.35 -2.85 -0.49
C ASN A 336 -1.14 -2.68 -0.86
N LEU A 337 -1.85 -1.88 -0.07
CA LEU A 337 -3.20 -1.43 -0.40
C LEU A 337 -3.09 -0.34 -1.47
N ILE A 338 -3.76 -0.54 -2.59
CA ILE A 338 -3.91 0.47 -3.64
C ILE A 338 -5.31 1.07 -3.61
N TYR A 339 -5.43 2.31 -4.10
CA TYR A 339 -6.69 3.06 -4.03
C TYR A 339 -7.90 2.27 -4.55
N LYS A 340 -7.78 1.56 -5.67
CA LYS A 340 -8.89 0.79 -6.30
C LYS A 340 -9.35 -0.45 -5.53
N GLU A 341 -8.57 -0.90 -4.55
CA GLU A 341 -8.89 -2.10 -3.74
C GLU A 341 -9.74 -1.78 -2.52
N ILE A 342 -9.85 -0.50 -2.13
CA ILE A 342 -10.71 -0.11 -1.00
C ILE A 342 -12.16 -0.53 -1.28
N ILE A 343 -12.75 -1.25 -0.35
CA ILE A 343 -14.12 -1.74 -0.42
C ILE A 343 -15.08 -0.61 -0.06
N SER A 344 -16.04 -0.37 -0.94
CA SER A 344 -17.26 0.38 -0.68
C SER A 344 -18.41 -0.29 -1.43
N GLY A 345 -19.64 -0.04 -1.01
CA GLY A 345 -20.82 -0.57 -1.70
C GLY A 345 -20.87 -0.21 -3.19
N ASP A 346 -20.55 1.04 -3.51
CA ASP A 346 -20.38 1.53 -4.88
C ASP A 346 -19.44 0.64 -5.72
N ARG A 347 -18.32 0.19 -5.14
CA ARG A 347 -17.35 -0.65 -5.86
C ARG A 347 -17.71 -2.13 -5.88
N ILE A 348 -18.46 -2.62 -4.90
CA ILE A 348 -19.02 -3.97 -4.93
C ILE A 348 -20.03 -4.11 -6.06
N ILE A 349 -20.84 -3.08 -6.30
CA ILE A 349 -21.77 -3.03 -7.43
C ILE A 349 -21.03 -3.30 -8.75
N SER A 350 -19.83 -2.73 -8.95
CA SER A 350 -19.06 -2.93 -10.19
C SER A 350 -18.48 -4.35 -10.36
N LEU A 351 -18.51 -5.18 -9.32
CA LEU A 351 -18.14 -6.60 -9.42
C LEU A 351 -19.28 -7.47 -9.98
N CYS A 352 -20.51 -6.95 -9.98
CA CYS A 352 -21.71 -7.70 -10.34
C CYS A 352 -22.08 -7.49 -11.81
N ASP A 353 -22.68 -8.51 -12.41
CA ASP A 353 -23.17 -8.43 -13.79
C ASP A 353 -24.48 -7.63 -13.84
N PHE A 354 -25.37 -7.86 -12.86
CA PHE A 354 -26.66 -7.18 -12.75
C PHE A 354 -26.92 -6.69 -11.33
N VAL A 355 -27.58 -5.55 -11.22
CA VAL A 355 -28.15 -5.03 -9.97
C VAL A 355 -29.66 -5.19 -10.00
N LEU A 356 -30.21 -5.97 -9.07
CA LEU A 356 -31.66 -6.14 -8.92
C LEU A 356 -32.14 -5.28 -7.76
N LEU A 357 -33.13 -4.44 -8.00
CA LEU A 357 -33.65 -3.50 -7.01
C LEU A 357 -35.09 -3.06 -7.31
N SER A 358 -35.75 -2.47 -6.32
CA SER A 358 -37.05 -1.79 -6.50
C SER A 358 -36.88 -0.37 -7.02
N LYS A 359 -37.96 0.23 -7.53
CA LYS A 359 -37.94 1.63 -7.98
C LYS A 359 -37.52 2.60 -6.87
N ASP A 360 -37.99 2.39 -5.64
CA ASP A 360 -37.66 3.25 -4.50
C ASP A 360 -36.16 3.21 -4.17
N ILE A 361 -35.54 2.04 -4.23
CA ILE A 361 -34.09 1.88 -3.99
C ILE A 361 -33.29 2.57 -5.11
N TYR A 362 -33.73 2.43 -6.37
CA TYR A 362 -33.10 3.12 -7.50
C TYR A 362 -33.12 4.64 -7.32
N ASP A 363 -34.26 5.19 -6.89
CA ASP A 363 -34.45 6.63 -6.74
C ASP A 363 -33.70 7.20 -5.53
N PHE A 364 -33.50 6.39 -4.48
CA PHE A 364 -32.75 6.79 -3.28
C PHE A 364 -31.23 6.84 -3.50
N HIS A 365 -30.65 5.82 -4.16
CA HIS A 365 -29.20 5.69 -4.28
C HIS A 365 -28.61 6.51 -5.42
N GLN A 366 -27.84 7.53 -5.07
CA GLN A 366 -27.12 8.34 -6.03
C GLN A 366 -25.91 7.58 -6.61
N ASN A 367 -25.49 7.94 -7.83
CA ASN A 367 -24.33 7.40 -8.53
C ASN A 367 -24.38 5.91 -8.89
N LEU A 368 -25.49 5.20 -8.68
CA LEU A 368 -25.59 3.78 -9.02
C LEU A 368 -25.20 3.49 -10.49
N ASN A 369 -25.70 4.31 -11.42
CA ASN A 369 -25.39 4.22 -12.86
C ASN A 369 -23.90 4.41 -13.20
N LYS A 370 -23.09 4.99 -12.30
CA LYS A 370 -21.65 5.15 -12.48
C LYS A 370 -20.90 3.83 -12.29
N TYR A 371 -21.43 2.94 -11.45
CA TYR A 371 -20.75 1.73 -11.01
C TYR A 371 -21.40 0.45 -11.53
N ALA A 372 -22.73 0.44 -11.72
CA ALA A 372 -23.46 -0.73 -12.19
C ALA A 372 -23.17 -1.02 -13.67
N ASN A 373 -22.95 -2.29 -13.99
CA ASN A 373 -22.84 -2.74 -15.38
C ASN A 373 -24.23 -2.78 -16.06
N ASP A 374 -25.23 -3.31 -15.36
CA ASP A 374 -26.62 -3.36 -15.82
C ASP A 374 -27.56 -3.32 -14.60
N ILE A 375 -28.69 -2.62 -14.70
CA ILE A 375 -29.64 -2.39 -13.61
C ILE A 375 -31.01 -2.88 -14.04
N ILE A 376 -31.58 -3.77 -13.23
CA ILE A 376 -32.91 -4.34 -13.41
C ILE A 376 -33.83 -3.80 -12.31
N ILE A 377 -34.72 -2.91 -12.71
CA ILE A 377 -35.72 -2.31 -11.82
C ILE A 377 -36.98 -3.17 -11.82
N ILE A 378 -37.25 -3.82 -10.68
CA ILE A 378 -38.45 -4.63 -10.50
C ILE A 378 -39.55 -3.74 -9.93
N LYS A 379 -40.58 -3.49 -10.74
CA LYS A 379 -41.74 -2.64 -10.36
C LYS A 379 -42.73 -3.40 -9.48
N ASP A 380 -42.96 -4.68 -9.78
CA ASP A 380 -43.87 -5.55 -9.05
C ASP A 380 -43.28 -6.96 -9.01
N PHE A 381 -42.85 -7.40 -7.83
CA PHE A 381 -42.29 -8.74 -7.64
C PHE A 381 -43.32 -9.85 -7.83
N ARG A 382 -44.63 -9.57 -7.63
CA ARG A 382 -45.68 -10.59 -7.76
C ARG A 382 -45.98 -10.94 -9.22
N ASN A 383 -45.72 -10.00 -10.13
CA ASN A 383 -46.01 -10.09 -11.55
C ASN A 383 -44.75 -9.91 -12.41
N ILE A 384 -43.59 -10.35 -11.89
CA ILE A 384 -42.32 -10.25 -12.62
C ILE A 384 -42.32 -11.22 -13.82
N ASN A 385 -41.87 -10.74 -14.99
CA ASN A 385 -41.69 -11.58 -16.17
C ASN A 385 -40.37 -12.37 -16.04
N ILE A 386 -40.42 -13.53 -15.38
CA ILE A 386 -39.26 -14.39 -15.15
C ILE A 386 -38.64 -14.90 -16.45
N ASP A 387 -39.46 -15.23 -17.46
CA ASP A 387 -38.93 -15.73 -18.73
C ASP A 387 -38.03 -14.71 -19.41
N LEU A 388 -38.45 -13.44 -19.42
CA LEU A 388 -37.64 -12.35 -19.93
C LEU A 388 -36.35 -12.15 -19.11
N LEU A 389 -36.44 -12.25 -17.78
CA LEU A 389 -35.27 -12.15 -16.89
C LEU A 389 -34.25 -13.27 -17.16
N ASN A 390 -34.72 -14.51 -17.25
CA ASN A 390 -33.88 -15.68 -17.55
C ASN A 390 -33.30 -15.61 -18.96
N LEU A 391 -34.06 -15.14 -19.96
CA LEU A 391 -33.55 -14.89 -21.32
C LEU A 391 -32.45 -13.84 -21.32
N HIS A 392 -32.59 -12.76 -20.54
CA HIS A 392 -31.56 -11.73 -20.42
C HIS A 392 -30.26 -12.30 -19.82
N PHE A 393 -30.37 -13.06 -18.73
CA PHE A 393 -29.23 -13.73 -18.11
C PHE A 393 -28.56 -14.75 -19.05
N LYS A 394 -29.34 -15.58 -19.75
CA LYS A 394 -28.81 -16.51 -20.77
C LYS A 394 -28.08 -15.79 -21.90
N SER A 395 -28.68 -14.73 -22.43
CA SER A 395 -28.07 -13.92 -23.50
C SER A 395 -26.72 -13.37 -23.08
N PHE A 396 -26.64 -12.85 -21.86
CA PHE A 396 -25.40 -12.37 -21.27
C PHE A 396 -24.35 -13.48 -21.10
N CYS A 397 -24.73 -14.63 -20.54
CA CYS A 397 -23.89 -15.82 -20.41
C CYS A 397 -23.31 -16.26 -21.76
N ASN A 398 -24.16 -16.37 -22.78
CA ASN A 398 -23.76 -16.72 -24.15
C ASN A 398 -22.77 -15.70 -24.73
N LYS A 399 -23.04 -14.40 -24.57
CA LYS A 399 -22.17 -13.31 -25.05
C LYS A 399 -20.81 -13.28 -24.36
N LYS A 400 -20.74 -13.65 -23.08
CA LYS A 400 -19.51 -13.67 -22.27
C LYS A 400 -18.82 -15.03 -22.24
N ASN A 401 -19.39 -16.03 -22.91
CA ASN A 401 -18.92 -17.42 -22.89
C ASN A 401 -18.69 -17.95 -21.45
N LYS A 402 -19.69 -17.76 -20.58
CA LYS A 402 -19.67 -18.22 -19.18
C LYS A 402 -21.03 -18.76 -18.75
N GLN A 403 -21.07 -19.60 -17.71
CA GLN A 403 -22.31 -20.18 -17.17
C GLN A 403 -22.70 -19.59 -15.81
N GLU A 404 -22.10 -18.45 -15.45
CA GLU A 404 -22.28 -17.81 -14.15
C GLU A 404 -22.81 -16.39 -14.28
N VAL A 405 -23.73 -16.02 -13.38
CA VAL A 405 -24.26 -14.66 -13.25
C VAL A 405 -24.04 -14.14 -11.82
N LYS A 406 -23.45 -12.96 -11.72
CA LYS A 406 -23.24 -12.23 -10.46
C LYS A 406 -24.35 -11.21 -10.25
N LEU A 407 -25.12 -11.36 -9.18
CA LEU A 407 -26.24 -10.50 -8.84
C LEU A 407 -25.93 -9.66 -7.60
N PHE A 408 -26.06 -8.34 -7.74
CA PHE A 408 -26.13 -7.44 -6.59
C PHE A 408 -27.57 -7.30 -6.11
N ILE A 409 -27.82 -7.51 -4.82
CA ILE A 409 -29.15 -7.47 -4.23
C ILE A 409 -29.10 -6.72 -2.90
N TYR A 410 -30.09 -5.86 -2.65
CA TYR A 410 -30.26 -5.19 -1.37
C TYR A 410 -31.01 -6.10 -0.39
N THR A 411 -30.60 -6.14 0.88
CA THR A 411 -31.31 -6.94 1.89
C THR A 411 -32.80 -6.56 2.01
N HIS A 412 -33.15 -5.28 1.81
CA HIS A 412 -34.55 -4.80 1.80
C HIS A 412 -35.50 -5.53 0.82
N ILE A 413 -34.97 -6.14 -0.25
CA ILE A 413 -35.77 -6.90 -1.23
C ILE A 413 -35.49 -8.40 -1.19
N LEU A 414 -34.70 -8.87 -0.24
CA LEU A 414 -34.20 -10.24 -0.23
C LEU A 414 -35.33 -11.26 -0.05
N ASP A 415 -36.28 -10.99 0.85
CA ASP A 415 -37.46 -11.85 1.04
C ASP A 415 -38.32 -11.92 -0.23
N LEU A 416 -38.47 -10.80 -0.95
CA LEU A 416 -39.21 -10.78 -2.22
C LEU A 416 -38.46 -11.54 -3.30
N PHE A 417 -37.12 -11.43 -3.34
CA PHE A 417 -36.28 -12.19 -4.25
C PHE A 417 -36.40 -13.70 -3.99
N ILE A 418 -36.28 -14.13 -2.73
CA ILE A 418 -36.44 -15.53 -2.32
C ILE A 418 -37.81 -16.06 -2.71
N LYS A 419 -38.87 -15.28 -2.47
CA LYS A 419 -40.25 -15.73 -2.70
C LYS A 419 -40.63 -15.80 -4.18
N TYR A 420 -40.25 -14.81 -4.99
CA TYR A 420 -40.78 -14.65 -6.35
C TYR A 420 -39.76 -14.91 -7.46
N VAL A 421 -38.46 -14.69 -7.20
CA VAL A 421 -37.41 -14.76 -8.22
C VAL A 421 -36.65 -16.09 -8.14
N LEU A 422 -36.06 -16.39 -6.98
CA LEU A 422 -35.21 -17.56 -6.74
C LEU A 422 -35.80 -18.89 -7.24
N PRO A 423 -37.09 -19.23 -6.98
CA PRO A 423 -37.64 -20.53 -7.34
C PRO A 423 -37.74 -20.75 -8.86
N ASN A 424 -37.75 -19.66 -9.61
CA ASN A 424 -38.01 -19.64 -11.05
C ASN A 424 -36.77 -19.25 -11.87
N LEU A 425 -35.62 -19.03 -11.22
CA LEU A 425 -34.35 -18.79 -11.93
C LEU A 425 -33.93 -20.01 -12.75
N ASP A 426 -33.25 -19.75 -13.86
CA ASP A 426 -32.82 -20.79 -14.77
C ASP A 426 -31.77 -21.73 -14.14
N LYS A 427 -32.10 -23.02 -14.05
CA LYS A 427 -31.25 -24.03 -13.40
C LYS A 427 -29.99 -24.39 -14.18
N SER A 428 -29.86 -23.95 -15.43
CA SER A 428 -28.63 -24.12 -16.23
C SER A 428 -27.57 -23.04 -15.95
N ILE A 429 -27.90 -22.04 -15.14
CA ILE A 429 -26.99 -20.95 -14.76
C ILE A 429 -26.65 -21.08 -13.27
N GLU A 430 -25.38 -20.89 -12.94
CA GLU A 430 -24.94 -20.72 -11.55
C GLU A 430 -24.98 -19.24 -11.16
N TYR A 431 -25.48 -18.95 -9.95
CA TYR A 431 -25.62 -17.58 -9.47
C TYR A 431 -24.70 -17.32 -8.28
N ILE A 432 -24.03 -16.17 -8.31
CA ILE A 432 -23.25 -15.63 -7.19
C ILE A 432 -23.94 -14.37 -6.70
N LEU A 433 -24.27 -14.32 -5.41
CA LEU A 433 -25.03 -13.21 -4.82
C LEU A 433 -24.11 -12.28 -4.04
N TYR A 434 -24.27 -10.98 -4.25
CA TYR A 434 -23.66 -9.92 -3.46
C TYR A 434 -24.77 -9.14 -2.75
N ILE A 435 -24.93 -9.38 -1.46
CA ILE A 435 -25.99 -8.82 -0.63
C ILE A 435 -25.41 -7.68 0.21
N HIS A 436 -25.72 -6.44 -0.17
CA HIS A 436 -25.03 -5.26 0.35
C HIS A 436 -25.91 -3.99 0.28
N ASN A 437 -25.39 -2.86 0.79
CA ASN A 437 -26.02 -1.53 0.76
C ASN A 437 -27.36 -1.42 1.51
N SER A 438 -27.57 -2.24 2.54
CA SER A 438 -28.72 -2.16 3.44
C SER A 438 -28.30 -2.42 4.88
N ASP A 439 -28.93 -1.73 5.83
CA ASP A 439 -28.66 -1.92 7.26
C ASP A 439 -29.19 -3.27 7.79
N ASP A 440 -30.05 -3.96 7.04
CA ASP A 440 -30.65 -5.22 7.45
C ASP A 440 -29.67 -6.39 7.38
N SER A 441 -29.86 -7.36 8.28
CA SER A 441 -28.99 -8.53 8.42
C SER A 441 -29.39 -9.69 7.51
N PHE A 442 -28.40 -10.40 6.97
CA PHE A 442 -28.60 -11.74 6.43
C PHE A 442 -28.66 -12.74 7.59
N ASN A 443 -29.85 -13.27 7.90
CA ASN A 443 -30.09 -14.17 9.03
C ASN A 443 -30.75 -15.50 8.62
N ASP A 444 -31.13 -16.32 9.59
CA ASP A 444 -31.67 -17.67 9.40
C ASP A 444 -32.97 -17.73 8.55
N SER A 445 -33.73 -16.64 8.46
CA SER A 445 -34.88 -16.53 7.55
C SER A 445 -34.51 -16.71 6.07
N HIS A 446 -33.25 -16.46 5.71
CA HIS A 446 -32.76 -16.54 4.33
C HIS A 446 -32.10 -17.89 4.00
N SER A 447 -32.33 -18.92 4.82
CA SER A 447 -31.71 -20.25 4.65
C SER A 447 -31.96 -20.88 3.27
N GLU A 448 -33.06 -20.55 2.58
CA GLU A 448 -33.36 -20.99 1.22
C GLU A 448 -32.26 -20.62 0.21
N LEU A 449 -31.61 -19.45 0.35
CA LEU A 449 -30.52 -19.05 -0.55
C LEU A 449 -29.30 -19.93 -0.37
N VAL A 450 -28.98 -20.24 0.87
CA VAL A 450 -27.82 -21.05 1.23
C VAL A 450 -28.03 -22.52 0.83
N ASN A 451 -29.27 -23.01 0.94
CA ASN A 451 -29.66 -24.38 0.59
C ASN A 451 -29.87 -24.58 -0.93
N SER A 452 -30.00 -23.51 -1.71
CA SER A 452 -30.28 -23.60 -3.14
C SER A 452 -29.08 -24.13 -3.94
N ASN A 453 -29.33 -25.11 -4.82
CA ASN A 453 -28.29 -25.73 -5.65
C ASN A 453 -27.80 -24.83 -6.79
N ILE A 454 -28.61 -23.86 -7.22
CA ILE A 454 -28.22 -22.91 -8.28
C ILE A 454 -27.40 -21.74 -7.74
N ILE A 455 -27.44 -21.50 -6.42
CA ILE A 455 -26.59 -20.51 -5.77
C ILE A 455 -25.24 -21.15 -5.47
N LYS A 456 -24.21 -20.68 -6.16
CA LYS A 456 -22.83 -21.12 -6.02
C LYS A 456 -22.18 -20.51 -4.79
N LYS A 457 -22.38 -19.21 -4.57
CA LYS A 457 -21.71 -18.43 -3.52
C LYS A 457 -22.52 -17.19 -3.15
N ILE A 458 -22.44 -16.80 -1.89
CA ILE A 458 -23.10 -15.62 -1.32
C ILE A 458 -22.05 -14.81 -0.58
N TYR A 459 -21.92 -13.56 -0.97
CA TYR A 459 -21.15 -12.54 -0.27
C TYR A 459 -22.14 -11.58 0.38
N SER A 460 -22.19 -11.52 1.70
CA SER A 460 -23.16 -10.67 2.40
C SER A 460 -22.50 -9.82 3.47
N GLN A 461 -22.91 -8.55 3.54
CA GLN A 461 -22.68 -7.75 4.75
C GLN A 461 -23.70 -8.12 5.84
N ASN A 462 -23.49 -7.60 7.06
CA ASN A 462 -24.40 -7.80 8.20
C ASN A 462 -24.84 -9.26 8.42
N ILE A 463 -23.91 -10.23 8.36
CA ILE A 463 -24.28 -11.64 8.55
C ILE A 463 -24.60 -11.94 10.02
N ASP A 464 -25.83 -12.38 10.25
CA ASP A 464 -26.35 -12.90 11.52
C ASP A 464 -26.98 -14.29 11.33
N TYR A 465 -26.30 -15.13 10.54
CA TYR A 465 -26.70 -16.51 10.24
C TYR A 465 -26.01 -17.48 11.21
N SER A 466 -26.78 -18.35 11.85
CA SER A 466 -26.33 -19.15 13.00
C SER A 466 -25.47 -20.37 12.62
N LEU A 467 -25.63 -20.89 11.40
CA LEU A 467 -24.95 -22.10 10.94
C LEU A 467 -23.78 -21.75 10.01
N PRO A 468 -22.53 -22.16 10.29
CA PRO A 468 -21.44 -22.00 9.34
C PRO A 468 -21.79 -22.66 8.01
N ASN A 469 -21.59 -21.94 6.89
CA ASN A 469 -21.86 -22.48 5.57
C ASN A 469 -20.78 -22.08 4.57
N THR A 470 -20.30 -23.04 3.77
CA THR A 470 -19.23 -22.84 2.78
C THR A 470 -19.61 -21.89 1.65
N LYS A 471 -20.91 -21.73 1.34
CA LYS A 471 -21.40 -20.80 0.33
C LYS A 471 -21.47 -19.37 0.85
N LEU A 472 -21.70 -19.17 2.14
CA LEU A 472 -21.92 -17.86 2.75
C LEU A 472 -20.61 -17.27 3.29
N ASN A 473 -20.19 -16.16 2.71
CA ASN A 473 -18.95 -15.48 3.01
C ASN A 473 -19.25 -14.04 3.45
N LEU A 474 -18.60 -13.62 4.54
CA LEU A 474 -18.71 -12.23 4.99
C LEU A 474 -18.10 -11.30 3.95
N LEU A 475 -18.90 -10.33 3.53
CA LEU A 475 -18.48 -9.20 2.73
C LEU A 475 -18.52 -7.95 3.61
N PRO A 476 -17.39 -7.25 3.81
CA PRO A 476 -17.34 -6.00 4.55
C PRO A 476 -18.34 -4.96 4.03
N ILE A 477 -19.12 -4.32 4.90
CA ILE A 477 -19.83 -3.07 4.54
C ILE A 477 -18.87 -2.01 3.98
N GLY A 478 -17.60 -2.09 4.39
CA GLY A 478 -16.50 -1.26 3.89
C GLY A 478 -16.69 0.22 4.24
N ILE A 479 -16.23 1.09 3.34
CA ILE A 479 -16.40 2.54 3.43
C ILE A 479 -17.75 2.93 2.81
N ALA A 480 -18.36 3.98 3.33
CA ALA A 480 -19.67 4.43 2.84
C ALA A 480 -19.65 4.78 1.35
N ASN A 481 -20.83 4.69 0.73
CA ASN A 481 -21.01 5.06 -0.67
C ASN A 481 -20.76 6.56 -0.88
N SER A 482 -20.37 6.92 -2.11
CA SER A 482 -19.97 8.27 -2.49
C SER A 482 -21.03 9.35 -2.29
N MET A 483 -22.30 8.97 -2.11
CA MET A 483 -23.38 9.89 -1.74
C MET A 483 -23.23 10.46 -0.32
N TRP A 484 -22.43 9.82 0.54
CA TRP A 484 -22.19 10.24 1.92
C TRP A 484 -20.82 10.92 2.07
N LYS A 485 -20.73 11.93 2.94
CA LYS A 485 -19.45 12.63 3.21
C LYS A 485 -18.34 11.71 3.71
N HIS A 486 -18.70 10.70 4.51
CA HIS A 486 -17.78 9.67 5.01
C HIS A 486 -17.57 8.52 4.00
N GLY A 487 -17.99 8.72 2.75
CA GLY A 487 -17.69 7.88 1.60
C GLY A 487 -16.57 8.44 0.71
N ASN A 488 -15.84 9.48 1.18
CA ASN A 488 -14.75 10.08 0.41
C ASN A 488 -13.49 9.20 0.47
N LEU A 489 -13.37 8.28 -0.49
CA LEU A 489 -12.23 7.36 -0.59
C LEU A 489 -10.90 8.07 -0.83
N LEU A 490 -10.89 9.26 -1.44
CA LEU A 490 -9.65 10.01 -1.68
C LEU A 490 -9.04 10.50 -0.36
N GLU A 491 -9.87 11.06 0.53
CA GLU A 491 -9.44 11.49 1.87
C GLU A 491 -8.96 10.29 2.72
N LEU A 492 -9.64 9.15 2.62
CA LEU A 492 -9.21 7.93 3.30
C LEU A 492 -7.83 7.47 2.81
N TYR A 493 -7.66 7.29 1.50
CA TYR A 493 -6.40 6.79 0.95
C TYR A 493 -5.23 7.75 1.18
N ASP A 494 -5.46 9.06 1.07
CA ASP A 494 -4.46 10.08 1.43
C ASP A 494 -4.06 9.97 2.92
N THR A 495 -5.01 9.72 3.82
CA THR A 495 -4.73 9.49 5.23
C THR A 495 -3.90 8.22 5.45
N ILE A 496 -4.26 7.11 4.78
CA ILE A 496 -3.51 5.84 4.86
C ILE A 496 -2.06 6.09 4.42
N LYS A 497 -1.85 6.70 3.24
CA LYS A 497 -0.54 7.05 2.70
C LYS A 497 0.31 7.84 3.70
N LYS A 498 -0.29 8.78 4.43
CA LYS A 498 0.41 9.64 5.41
C LYS A 498 0.73 8.93 6.73
N THR A 499 -0.05 7.92 7.12
CA THR A 499 -0.07 7.42 8.51
C THR A 499 0.25 5.94 8.68
N TYR A 500 0.33 5.14 7.61
CA TYR A 500 0.47 3.67 7.72
C TYR A 500 1.72 3.23 8.52
N ARG A 501 2.79 4.04 8.44
CA ARG A 501 4.08 3.83 9.10
C ARG A 501 4.18 4.47 10.50
N ASN A 502 3.16 5.21 10.94
CA ASN A 502 3.21 6.01 12.16
C ASN A 502 2.76 5.25 13.41
N LYS A 503 3.35 5.59 14.56
CA LYS A 503 2.98 5.11 15.89
C LYS A 503 1.59 5.57 16.27
N LYS A 504 0.81 4.66 16.83
CA LYS A 504 -0.46 4.95 17.47
C LYS A 504 -0.21 5.49 18.88
N LYS A 505 -0.38 6.80 19.09
CA LYS A 505 -0.03 7.51 20.34
C LYS A 505 -1.13 7.43 21.40
N LYS A 506 -2.39 7.36 20.99
CA LYS A 506 -3.57 7.38 21.88
C LYS A 506 -4.12 5.96 22.08
N ASN A 507 -4.81 5.72 23.18
CA ASN A 507 -5.32 4.40 23.54
C ASN A 507 -6.54 4.02 22.68
N ILE A 508 -7.73 4.54 23.01
CA ILE A 508 -8.96 4.19 22.30
C ILE A 508 -9.73 5.43 21.82
N TYR A 509 -10.16 5.40 20.56
CA TYR A 509 -11.06 6.41 20.01
C TYR A 509 -12.51 6.10 20.37
N VAL A 510 -13.20 7.05 21.00
CA VAL A 510 -14.61 6.92 21.36
C VAL A 510 -15.42 8.11 20.84
N ASN A 511 -16.43 7.82 20.01
CA ASN A 511 -17.41 8.81 19.55
C ASN A 511 -18.74 8.09 19.33
N ILE A 512 -19.82 8.52 19.98
CA ILE A 512 -21.10 7.79 19.95
C ILE A 512 -22.19 8.73 19.46
N ASN A 513 -22.83 8.38 18.34
CA ASN A 513 -24.07 9.02 17.92
C ASN A 513 -25.26 8.23 18.52
N PRO A 514 -26.03 8.81 19.47
CA PRO A 514 -27.12 8.11 20.14
C PRO A 514 -28.35 7.86 19.27
N SER A 515 -28.45 8.42 18.06
CA SER A 515 -29.70 8.40 17.26
C SER A 515 -29.92 7.15 16.41
N THR A 516 -28.95 6.25 16.33
CA THR A 516 -28.94 5.14 15.34
C THR A 516 -29.26 3.78 15.94
N TYR A 517 -28.99 3.57 17.23
CA TYR A 517 -29.36 2.34 17.91
C TYR A 517 -29.57 2.68 19.38
N SER A 518 -30.73 2.34 19.94
CA SER A 518 -31.17 2.85 21.26
C SER A 518 -30.14 2.61 22.37
N TYR A 519 -29.46 1.46 22.32
CA TYR A 519 -28.40 1.11 23.26
C TYR A 519 -27.21 2.07 23.26
N ARG A 520 -26.92 2.76 22.13
CA ARG A 520 -25.85 3.76 22.05
C ARG A 520 -26.06 4.91 23.03
N LYS A 521 -27.31 5.32 23.28
CA LYS A 521 -27.61 6.37 24.27
C LYS A 521 -27.28 5.89 25.69
N VAL A 522 -27.67 4.66 26.02
CA VAL A 522 -27.37 4.02 27.31
C VAL A 522 -25.85 3.97 27.56
N LEU A 523 -25.07 3.55 26.55
CA LEU A 523 -23.61 3.52 26.63
C LEU A 523 -23.01 4.91 26.82
N LEU A 524 -23.48 5.89 26.03
CA LEU A 524 -22.97 7.26 26.08
C LEU A 524 -23.23 7.92 27.44
N ASP A 525 -24.44 7.77 27.99
CA ASP A 525 -24.79 8.32 29.29
C ASP A 525 -23.93 7.71 30.39
N LYS A 526 -23.71 6.38 30.34
CA LYS A 526 -22.85 5.69 31.30
C LYS A 526 -21.39 6.13 31.24
N ILE A 527 -20.83 6.27 30.03
CA ILE A 527 -19.47 6.77 29.82
C ILE A 527 -19.31 8.20 30.38
N LYS A 528 -20.31 9.07 30.15
CA LYS A 528 -20.30 10.43 30.70
C LYS A 528 -20.34 10.44 32.23
N THR A 529 -21.14 9.56 32.83
CA THR A 529 -21.22 9.44 34.30
C THR A 529 -19.90 8.98 34.91
N LEU A 530 -19.22 8.00 34.30
CA LEU A 530 -17.96 7.44 34.81
C LEU A 530 -16.74 8.30 34.48
N ASN A 531 -16.82 9.14 33.44
CA ASN A 531 -15.75 10.01 32.95
C ASN A 531 -14.41 9.26 32.72
N ASN A 532 -14.50 8.06 32.17
CA ASN A 532 -13.40 7.11 32.01
C ASN A 532 -12.82 7.05 30.58
N PHE A 533 -13.38 7.81 29.64
CA PHE A 533 -12.89 7.93 28.26
C PHE A 533 -12.85 9.38 27.80
N ASN A 534 -11.92 9.67 26.90
CA ASN A 534 -11.90 10.92 26.16
C ASN A 534 -12.88 10.86 24.98
N LEU A 535 -14.09 11.42 25.15
CA LEU A 535 -15.11 11.47 24.11
C LEU A 535 -14.73 12.47 23.01
N SER A 536 -14.64 11.99 21.76
CA SER A 536 -14.50 12.84 20.58
C SER A 536 -15.86 13.34 20.08
N SER A 537 -15.84 14.37 19.24
CA SER A 537 -17.00 15.05 18.67
C SER A 537 -17.03 14.96 17.13
N GLY A 538 -18.12 15.41 16.51
CA GLY A 538 -18.24 15.47 15.05
C GLY A 538 -17.20 16.41 14.41
N LYS A 539 -16.54 15.96 13.34
CA LYS A 539 -15.47 16.68 12.64
C LYS A 539 -15.58 16.47 11.13
N PRO A 540 -14.97 17.34 10.30
CA PRO A 540 -14.73 17.06 8.90
C PRO A 540 -14.04 15.70 8.71
N TYR A 541 -14.34 15.00 7.62
CA TYR A 541 -13.96 13.59 7.45
C TYR A 541 -12.43 13.39 7.50
N ASN A 542 -11.64 14.17 6.76
CA ASN A 542 -10.19 14.18 6.88
C ASN A 542 -9.64 14.36 8.30
N LYS A 543 -10.19 15.29 9.10
CA LYS A 543 -9.77 15.52 10.49
C LYS A 543 -10.15 14.35 11.39
N TYR A 544 -11.32 13.74 11.14
CA TYR A 544 -11.74 12.51 11.80
C TYR A 544 -10.78 11.35 11.50
N LEU A 545 -10.44 11.12 10.23
CA LEU A 545 -9.54 10.04 9.80
C LEU A 545 -8.14 10.21 10.42
N LEU A 546 -7.57 11.41 10.41
CA LEU A 546 -6.27 11.69 11.04
C LEU A 546 -6.31 11.46 12.56
N GLU A 547 -7.40 11.84 13.22
CA GLU A 547 -7.57 11.56 14.64
C GLU A 547 -7.70 10.05 14.90
N LEU A 548 -8.54 9.35 14.15
CA LEU A 548 -8.71 7.90 14.26
C LEU A 548 -7.37 7.18 14.08
N ALA A 549 -6.62 7.53 13.03
CA ALA A 549 -5.30 6.97 12.73
C ALA A 549 -4.24 7.18 13.84
N SER A 550 -4.48 8.06 14.81
CA SER A 550 -3.59 8.27 15.96
C SER A 550 -3.88 7.36 17.16
N HIS A 551 -4.97 6.59 17.14
CA HIS A 551 -5.38 5.70 18.24
C HIS A 551 -5.00 4.24 17.95
N ARG A 552 -4.80 3.45 19.00
CA ARG A 552 -4.54 2.01 18.91
C ARG A 552 -5.85 1.23 18.68
N PHE A 553 -6.92 1.67 19.33
CA PHE A 553 -8.22 1.04 19.31
C PHE A 553 -9.33 2.00 18.93
N CYS A 554 -10.47 1.49 18.46
CA CYS A 554 -11.67 2.27 18.20
C CYS A 554 -12.93 1.56 18.68
N LEU A 555 -13.73 2.23 19.53
CA LEU A 555 -15.00 1.69 19.97
C LEU A 555 -16.04 1.71 18.84
N CYS A 556 -16.32 0.52 18.30
CA CYS A 556 -17.18 0.28 17.16
C CYS A 556 -18.50 -0.37 17.61
N ILE A 557 -19.36 0.44 18.21
CA ILE A 557 -20.68 -0.02 18.67
C ILE A 557 -21.58 -0.26 17.46
N ARG A 558 -22.34 -1.36 17.47
CA ARG A 558 -23.42 -1.65 16.50
C ARG A 558 -24.31 -0.42 16.23
N GLY A 559 -24.65 -0.20 14.96
CA GLY A 559 -25.63 0.80 14.52
C GLY A 559 -26.98 0.14 14.24
N ASN A 560 -27.67 0.56 13.17
CA ASN A 560 -28.80 -0.20 12.65
C ASN A 560 -28.33 -1.65 12.31
N GLY A 561 -27.28 -1.74 11.49
CA GLY A 561 -26.54 -2.98 11.22
C GLY A 561 -25.44 -3.31 12.24
N ILE A 562 -25.11 -4.60 12.36
CA ILE A 562 -23.98 -5.12 13.16
C ILE A 562 -22.62 -4.74 12.54
N ASP A 563 -22.57 -4.69 11.21
CA ASP A 563 -21.40 -4.34 10.44
C ASP A 563 -21.39 -2.82 10.18
N THR A 564 -20.34 -2.12 10.61
CA THR A 564 -20.33 -0.64 10.60
C THR A 564 -19.15 -0.08 9.80
N HIS A 565 -19.36 1.05 9.12
CA HIS A 565 -18.27 1.73 8.40
C HIS A 565 -17.06 2.02 9.29
N ARG A 566 -17.31 2.46 10.55
CA ARG A 566 -16.25 2.75 11.52
C ARG A 566 -15.35 1.55 11.80
N PHE A 567 -15.91 0.35 11.84
CA PHE A 567 -15.14 -0.87 12.04
C PHE A 567 -14.09 -1.03 10.94
N TRP A 568 -14.49 -0.86 9.67
CA TRP A 568 -13.58 -0.99 8.52
C TRP A 568 -12.65 0.22 8.35
N GLU A 569 -13.14 1.45 8.57
CA GLU A 569 -12.30 2.67 8.61
C GLU A 569 -11.14 2.52 9.60
N SER A 570 -11.41 1.92 10.76
CA SER A 570 -10.39 1.62 11.77
C SER A 570 -9.32 0.69 11.21
N LEU A 571 -9.73 -0.43 10.60
CA LEU A 571 -8.80 -1.41 10.03
C LEU A 571 -7.95 -0.83 8.89
N TYR A 572 -8.56 -0.04 7.98
CA TYR A 572 -7.82 0.65 6.91
C TYR A 572 -6.76 1.61 7.45
N LEU A 573 -6.97 2.18 8.63
CA LEU A 573 -6.04 3.09 9.30
C LEU A 573 -5.12 2.37 10.31
N GLY A 574 -5.11 1.03 10.34
CA GLY A 574 -4.30 0.24 11.27
C GLY A 574 -4.72 0.39 12.74
N VAL A 575 -6.01 0.60 13.00
CA VAL A 575 -6.61 0.75 14.33
C VAL A 575 -7.45 -0.50 14.62
N ILE A 576 -7.31 -1.09 15.81
CA ILE A 576 -8.05 -2.30 16.18
C ILE A 576 -9.49 -1.93 16.59
N PRO A 577 -10.51 -2.44 15.88
CA PRO A 577 -11.90 -2.23 16.28
C PRO A 577 -12.21 -2.95 17.60
N VAL A 578 -13.01 -2.31 18.45
CA VAL A 578 -13.51 -2.87 19.71
C VAL A 578 -15.02 -3.04 19.60
N ILE A 579 -15.50 -4.28 19.72
CA ILE A 579 -16.92 -4.64 19.67
C ILE A 579 -17.42 -4.94 21.08
N ILE A 580 -18.62 -4.47 21.42
CA ILE A 580 -19.35 -4.93 22.61
C ILE A 580 -20.31 -6.04 22.18
N ASN A 581 -20.09 -7.25 22.70
CA ASN A 581 -20.92 -8.43 22.45
C ASN A 581 -21.67 -8.82 23.72
N ASN A 582 -22.98 -8.59 23.73
CA ASN A 582 -23.87 -8.92 24.84
C ASN A 582 -25.29 -9.20 24.35
N LYS A 583 -26.21 -9.51 25.26
CA LYS A 583 -27.61 -9.81 24.92
C LYS A 583 -28.30 -8.72 24.10
N THR A 584 -27.91 -7.45 24.30
CA THR A 584 -28.49 -6.33 23.57
C THR A 584 -27.92 -6.24 22.16
N THR A 585 -26.60 -6.24 22.01
CA THR A 585 -25.95 -6.07 20.68
C THR A 585 -26.05 -7.31 19.81
N SER A 586 -26.06 -8.50 20.42
CA SER A 586 -26.21 -9.82 19.78
C SER A 586 -25.31 -10.00 18.56
N CYS A 587 -23.99 -9.78 18.73
CA CYS A 587 -23.02 -9.81 17.63
C CYS A 587 -22.33 -11.19 17.43
N GLN A 588 -22.75 -12.23 18.16
CA GLN A 588 -21.99 -13.48 18.26
C GLN A 588 -21.80 -14.18 16.91
N ASN A 589 -22.83 -14.23 16.05
CA ASN A 589 -22.74 -14.86 14.74
C ASN A 589 -21.74 -14.11 13.85
N TRP A 590 -21.88 -12.79 13.71
CA TRP A 590 -20.95 -11.96 12.94
C TRP A 590 -19.51 -12.07 13.42
N ILE A 591 -19.29 -12.10 14.74
CA ILE A 591 -17.97 -12.33 15.35
C ILE A 591 -17.36 -13.66 14.91
N ASN A 592 -18.16 -14.71 14.74
CA ASN A 592 -17.65 -16.00 14.25
C ASN A 592 -17.17 -15.89 12.79
N TYR A 593 -17.88 -15.14 11.93
CA TYR A 593 -17.44 -14.87 10.57
C TYR A 593 -16.16 -14.02 10.52
N LEU A 594 -16.04 -13.01 11.39
CA LEU A 594 -14.79 -12.23 11.52
C LEU A 594 -13.61 -13.13 11.92
N LYS A 595 -13.82 -14.07 12.85
CA LYS A 595 -12.79 -15.04 13.28
C LYS A 595 -12.39 -15.98 12.14
N VAL A 596 -13.33 -16.45 11.33
CA VAL A 596 -13.03 -17.29 10.14
C VAL A 596 -12.18 -16.54 9.11
N LEU A 597 -12.41 -15.24 8.93
CA LEU A 597 -11.61 -14.39 8.04
C LEU A 597 -10.29 -13.89 8.67
N GLU A 598 -9.98 -14.30 9.90
CA GLU A 598 -8.83 -13.81 10.68
C GLU A 598 -8.78 -12.27 10.78
N VAL A 599 -9.94 -11.62 10.86
CA VAL A 599 -10.03 -10.16 11.04
C VAL A 599 -9.56 -9.82 12.46
N PRO A 600 -8.62 -8.87 12.65
CA PRO A 600 -8.19 -8.48 13.98
C PRO A 600 -9.20 -7.52 14.61
N PHE A 601 -9.69 -7.86 15.80
CA PHE A 601 -10.55 -7.01 16.61
C PHE A 601 -10.39 -7.37 18.09
N TYR A 602 -10.94 -6.55 18.97
CA TYR A 602 -11.10 -6.86 20.39
C TYR A 602 -12.57 -7.04 20.74
N GLU A 603 -12.91 -8.15 21.39
CA GLU A 603 -14.26 -8.48 21.85
C GLU A 603 -14.42 -8.16 23.34
N ILE A 604 -15.32 -7.24 23.67
CA ILE A 604 -15.83 -7.06 25.03
C ILE A 604 -17.08 -7.95 25.17
N LYS A 605 -16.93 -9.12 25.80
CA LYS A 605 -18.03 -10.04 26.07
C LYS A 605 -18.52 -9.91 27.51
N GLN A 606 -19.50 -9.04 27.74
CA GLN A 606 -20.03 -8.74 29.08
C GLN A 606 -21.44 -8.14 28.98
N ASP A 607 -22.39 -8.65 29.77
CA ASP A 607 -23.77 -8.14 29.85
C ASP A 607 -23.90 -6.98 30.86
N ASP A 608 -23.08 -7.00 31.92
CA ASP A 608 -23.12 -5.99 32.98
C ASP A 608 -22.39 -4.71 32.58
N MET A 609 -23.17 -3.64 32.40
CA MET A 609 -22.71 -2.32 31.96
C MET A 609 -21.67 -1.68 32.88
N ASP A 610 -21.82 -1.85 34.19
CA ASP A 610 -20.87 -1.31 35.15
C ASP A 610 -19.53 -2.02 35.02
N LYS A 611 -19.56 -3.35 34.90
CA LYS A 611 -18.34 -4.14 34.71
C LYS A 611 -17.63 -3.81 33.40
N ILE A 612 -18.36 -3.57 32.30
CA ILE A 612 -17.75 -3.17 31.02
C ILE A 612 -16.84 -1.96 31.21
N PHE A 613 -17.37 -0.88 31.78
CA PHE A 613 -16.67 0.40 31.78
C PHE A 613 -15.72 0.59 32.97
N ILE A 614 -15.88 -0.20 34.04
CA ILE A 614 -14.86 -0.30 35.10
C ILE A 614 -13.65 -1.10 34.60
N GLN A 615 -13.89 -2.22 33.91
CA GLN A 615 -12.80 -3.11 33.46
C GLN A 615 -12.08 -2.57 32.22
N TYR A 616 -12.83 -2.13 31.22
CA TYR A 616 -12.30 -1.73 29.91
C TYR A 616 -12.22 -0.20 29.79
N SER A 617 -11.48 0.44 30.70
CA SER A 617 -11.22 1.89 30.64
C SER A 617 -10.23 2.28 29.53
N ASP A 618 -10.01 3.58 29.28
CA ASP A 618 -9.01 4.06 28.31
C ASP A 618 -7.62 3.41 28.53
N ASN A 619 -7.21 3.26 29.80
CA ASN A 619 -5.91 2.68 30.17
C ASN A 619 -5.79 1.17 29.94
N PHE A 620 -6.90 0.46 29.72
CA PHE A 620 -6.87 -0.96 29.35
C PHE A 620 -6.29 -1.15 27.93
N PHE A 621 -6.58 -0.22 27.03
CA PHE A 621 -6.26 -0.27 25.60
C PHE A 621 -4.83 0.18 25.30
N THR A 622 -3.88 -0.49 25.94
CA THR A 622 -2.44 -0.18 25.91
C THR A 622 -1.75 -0.55 24.59
N GLU A 623 -0.52 -0.05 24.42
CA GLU A 623 0.38 -0.45 23.34
C GLU A 623 0.68 -1.95 23.32
N SER A 624 0.93 -2.53 24.49
CA SER A 624 1.25 -3.95 24.60
C SER A 624 0.10 -4.82 24.09
N LEU A 625 -1.15 -4.46 24.42
CA LEU A 625 -2.33 -5.16 23.91
C LEU A 625 -2.47 -5.00 22.39
N TYR A 626 -2.27 -3.78 21.88
CA TYR A 626 -2.30 -3.49 20.44
C TYR A 626 -1.27 -4.33 19.67
N TYR A 627 -0.01 -4.34 20.11
CA TYR A 627 1.06 -5.13 19.51
C TYR A 627 0.77 -6.63 19.59
N LYS A 628 0.25 -7.13 20.71
CA LYS A 628 -0.13 -8.54 20.85
C LYS A 628 -1.14 -8.96 19.78
N ILE A 629 -2.16 -8.14 19.51
CA ILE A 629 -3.20 -8.44 18.50
C ILE A 629 -2.60 -8.37 17.09
N ILE A 630 -1.91 -7.28 16.74
CA ILE A 630 -1.32 -7.12 15.40
C ILE A 630 -0.28 -8.20 15.11
N ARG A 631 0.58 -8.56 16.08
CA ARG A 631 1.60 -9.61 15.90
C ARG A 631 1.04 -11.03 15.78
N SER A 632 -0.23 -11.23 16.16
CA SER A 632 -0.93 -12.49 15.89
C SER A 632 -1.46 -12.60 14.46
N CYS A 633 -1.43 -11.50 13.68
CA CYS A 633 -1.84 -11.51 12.29
C CYS A 633 -0.77 -12.18 11.41
N ASN A 634 -1.22 -12.92 10.40
CA ASN A 634 -0.36 -13.58 9.41
C ASN A 634 0.24 -12.60 8.35
N SER A 635 0.22 -11.29 8.60
CA SER A 635 0.68 -10.22 7.71
C SER A 635 0.57 -8.86 8.43
N SER A 636 1.22 -7.82 7.90
CA SER A 636 0.83 -6.43 8.21
C SER A 636 -0.67 -6.21 8.00
N ILE A 637 -1.29 -5.42 8.88
CA ILE A 637 -2.73 -5.10 8.85
C ILE A 637 -3.18 -4.48 7.51
N TYR A 638 -2.34 -3.64 6.90
CA TYR A 638 -2.64 -2.99 5.61
C TYR A 638 -2.56 -3.96 4.41
N ASN A 639 -2.01 -5.15 4.62
CA ASN A 639 -1.83 -6.16 3.58
C ASN A 639 -2.86 -7.30 3.69
N LEU A 640 -3.82 -7.22 4.62
CA LEU A 640 -4.80 -8.28 4.86
C LEU A 640 -5.77 -8.42 3.66
N PRO A 641 -5.97 -9.64 3.12
CA PRO A 641 -6.77 -9.85 1.91
C PRO A 641 -8.22 -9.38 2.02
N PHE A 642 -8.85 -9.54 3.18
CA PHE A 642 -10.26 -9.19 3.38
C PHE A 642 -10.54 -7.68 3.25
N LEU A 643 -9.51 -6.82 3.30
CA LEU A 643 -9.60 -5.37 3.06
C LEU A 643 -9.52 -5.01 1.56
N LYS A 644 -9.41 -6.01 0.67
CA LYS A 644 -9.20 -5.79 -0.76
C LYS A 644 -10.39 -6.28 -1.56
N LEU A 645 -10.88 -5.41 -2.44
CA LEU A 645 -11.97 -5.71 -3.36
C LEU A 645 -11.70 -6.97 -4.19
N SER A 646 -10.45 -7.17 -4.62
CA SER A 646 -10.01 -8.35 -5.37
C SER A 646 -10.24 -9.69 -4.66
N ASN A 647 -10.35 -9.70 -3.33
CA ASN A 647 -10.65 -10.90 -2.55
C ASN A 647 -12.08 -11.42 -2.77
N TYR A 648 -12.96 -10.61 -3.36
CA TYR A 648 -14.38 -10.91 -3.54
C TYR A 648 -14.80 -11.03 -5.01
N ILE A 649 -13.84 -11.21 -5.93
CA ILE A 649 -14.13 -11.31 -7.38
C ILE A 649 -14.50 -12.73 -7.80
N ASN A 650 -14.01 -13.77 -7.10
CA ASN A 650 -14.09 -15.17 -7.55
C ASN A 650 -15.02 -16.05 -6.70
#